data_AF-A0A7V5LEC3-F1
#
_entry.id   AF-A0A7V5LEC3-F1
#
_cell.length_a   1.000
_cell.length_b   1.000
_cell.length_c   1.000
_cell.angle_alpha   90.00
_cell.angle_beta   90.00
_cell.angle_gamma   90.00
#
_symmetry.space_group_name_H-M   'P 1'
#
loop_
_entity.id
_entity.type
_entity.pdbx_description
1 polymer ?
#
loop_
_entity_poly.entity_id
_entity_poly.type
_entity_poly.pdbx_seq_one_letter_code
_entity_poly.pdbx_strand_id
1 'polypeptide(L)'
;MIDKDKLDLLAPCIATCPQGNDIRAVMAIISEADRLERPRGEAFEEAWRVLTRTNPLPAVCGRVCPHPCETACNLCDRGCGIAINDIERFLGDWAISHELKHTRIQAQTHPEKIAVIGSGPAGLACAYHLARRGYNVTIFEAQQKSGGMMRYGIPEYRLPTDIIEAEIENILDLGIELRTGVEVGGDLSFVELQSEYDVVFIGVGAQKGIKLYCRGEDAPNVTGGVEFLRRTTDDKSFHPGDRVVVVGGGDTAVDAARVALRLGSEVTIMYRRTRNEMPAIKEEIREAEAEGVKIEFLSAPKEIETRDERAVAIIGQRMQLGEPDDSGRRRPVPIIGEEFRIDADLVIVAVSQTADWNGPTEVTNRRGWIEADDWGDTGFKMTYAGGDVKGLGLVADAVHQGTKAAEAIHARLRGEDLPVEIKPTLVTTEQISLAKTEPAPRHEGGKLSVKERRERLWAEIKSTITVDEAVAEADRCVKCGTTFLSKRTTPLLLLRRFTQFGIGVVLFNSYFSVFSTKTIYAGPLRNICVPGLNCHACPTATMGCPIGMMQYFAATHRFPWFLIGFLGIIGLISGRFTCGWLCPFGFVQDMVHSFKKLNIRIPRPLYYFKYVVLVTLVFIIPYLTYEHWFSKLCPCGALIAAIPWAIWNPVQPQFDTTAVPLDAIGSMYWIKIWILGVFLMLFLFIKRPFCRTICPLGAIYALFNRISLVSLRVKESCTNCGRCRELCPMDLDFRTEINSENCIKCFDCTQCEHVEFSWNLPWGSVAEASRLRAPPVEGEAIGGPVTTSRGNR
;
A
#
# COMPACT_ATOMS: atom_id res chain seq x y z
N MET A 1 30.97 4.82 7.81
CA MET A 1 30.50 3.43 8.03
C MET A 1 28.98 3.47 8.11
N ILE A 2 28.30 3.11 7.02
CA ILE A 2 26.84 2.99 6.99
C ILE A 2 26.50 1.75 7.79
N ASP A 3 25.69 1.92 8.83
CA ASP A 3 25.21 0.88 9.72
C ASP A 3 24.52 -0.21 8.89
N LYS A 4 25.12 -1.40 8.81
CA LYS A 4 24.61 -2.55 8.03
C LYS A 4 23.22 -3.02 8.50
N ASP A 5 22.74 -2.53 9.65
CA ASP A 5 21.41 -2.78 10.20
C ASP A 5 20.31 -1.85 9.64
N LYS A 6 20.63 -0.87 8.77
CA LYS A 6 19.69 0.11 8.19
C LYS A 6 19.43 -0.11 6.69
N LEU A 7 19.17 -1.34 6.27
CA LEU A 7 18.65 -1.57 4.92
C LEU A 7 17.12 -1.50 4.93
N ASP A 8 16.55 -0.55 4.19
CA ASP A 8 15.18 -0.64 3.71
C ASP A 8 15.06 -1.92 2.86
N LEU A 9 14.47 -2.96 3.44
CA LEU A 9 14.31 -4.22 2.75
C LEU A 9 13.16 -4.10 1.74
N LEU A 10 13.41 -4.45 0.48
CA LEU A 10 12.45 -4.35 -0.60
C LEU A 10 11.53 -5.57 -0.63
N ALA A 11 10.23 -5.33 -0.76
CA ALA A 11 9.26 -6.41 -0.94
C ALA A 11 9.46 -7.08 -2.31
N PRO A 12 9.42 -8.42 -2.40
CA PRO A 12 9.69 -9.11 -3.67
C PRO A 12 8.68 -8.77 -4.76
N CYS A 13 7.43 -8.46 -4.40
CA CYS A 13 6.41 -8.01 -5.34
C CYS A 13 6.76 -6.67 -6.00
N ILE A 14 7.36 -5.73 -5.25
CA ILE A 14 7.81 -4.44 -5.80
C ILE A 14 9.04 -4.66 -6.69
N ALA A 15 9.99 -5.48 -6.24
CA ALA A 15 11.22 -5.76 -6.98
C ALA A 15 11.00 -6.43 -8.34
N THR A 16 9.91 -7.18 -8.48
CA THR A 16 9.55 -7.90 -9.71
C THR A 16 8.45 -7.21 -10.48
N CYS A 17 7.92 -6.09 -10.00
CA CYS A 17 6.91 -5.31 -10.72
C CYS A 17 7.59 -4.57 -11.88
N PRO A 18 7.29 -4.92 -13.15
CA PRO A 18 7.91 -4.26 -14.32
C PRO A 18 7.60 -2.76 -14.37
N GLN A 19 6.47 -2.33 -13.79
CA GLN A 19 6.03 -0.93 -13.76
C GLN A 19 6.74 -0.10 -12.68
N GLY A 20 7.30 -0.75 -11.65
CA GLY A 20 7.86 -0.08 -10.47
C GLY A 20 6.82 0.36 -9.42
N ASN A 21 5.63 -0.24 -9.41
CA ASN A 21 4.55 0.15 -8.49
C ASN A 21 4.90 -0.11 -7.01
N ASP A 22 4.53 0.81 -6.12
CA ASP A 22 4.56 0.60 -4.67
C ASP A 22 3.34 -0.22 -4.20
N ILE A 23 3.34 -1.50 -4.58
CA ILE A 23 2.29 -2.46 -4.25
C ILE A 23 2.06 -2.54 -2.74
N ARG A 24 3.14 -2.42 -1.95
CA ARG A 24 3.05 -2.48 -0.49
C ARG A 24 2.25 -1.31 0.08
N ALA A 25 2.50 -0.09 -0.39
CA ALA A 25 1.75 1.08 0.04
C ALA A 25 0.27 0.98 -0.37
N VAL A 26 0.00 0.56 -1.61
CA VAL A 26 -1.38 0.33 -2.11
C VAL A 26 -2.15 -0.62 -1.18
N MET A 27 -1.58 -1.80 -0.89
CA MET A 27 -2.21 -2.78 0.01
C MET A 27 -2.37 -2.24 1.43
N ALA A 28 -1.39 -1.47 1.93
CA ALA A 28 -1.44 -0.89 3.26
C ALA A 28 -2.56 0.16 3.40
N ILE A 29 -2.76 1.00 2.38
CA ILE A 29 -3.82 2.01 2.38
C ILE A 29 -5.20 1.34 2.43
N ILE A 30 -5.43 0.33 1.59
CA ILE A 30 -6.71 -0.39 1.51
C ILE A 30 -7.00 -1.13 2.84
N SER A 31 -6.06 -1.98 3.29
CA SER A 31 -6.23 -2.78 4.52
C SER A 31 -6.42 -1.93 5.79
N GLU A 32 -5.90 -0.70 5.82
CA GLU A 32 -6.00 0.14 7.01
C GLU A 32 -7.23 1.05 7.02
N ALA A 33 -8.02 1.10 5.95
CA ALA A 33 -9.19 1.99 5.83
C ALA A 33 -10.19 1.80 6.98
N ASP A 34 -10.70 0.57 7.15
CA ASP A 34 -11.64 0.21 8.21
C ASP A 34 -11.02 0.40 9.59
N ARG A 35 -9.72 0.09 9.71
CA ARG A 35 -8.97 0.23 10.95
C ARG A 35 -8.86 1.69 11.40
N LEU A 36 -8.77 2.61 10.45
CA LEU A 36 -8.64 4.04 10.65
C LEU A 36 -10.00 4.76 10.70
N GLU A 37 -11.12 4.03 10.61
CA GLU A 37 -12.47 4.60 10.51
C GLU A 37 -12.57 5.59 9.33
N ARG A 38 -11.81 5.34 8.27
CA ARG A 38 -11.81 6.17 7.04
C ARG A 38 -12.84 5.64 6.07
N PRO A 39 -13.56 6.51 5.34
CA PRO A 39 -14.40 6.07 4.23
C PRO A 39 -13.56 5.27 3.24
N ARG A 40 -13.98 4.05 2.91
CA ARG A 40 -13.25 3.16 1.99
C ARG A 40 -12.99 3.82 0.63
N GLY A 41 -13.93 4.63 0.14
CA GLY A 41 -13.77 5.38 -1.11
C GLY A 41 -12.55 6.32 -1.11
N GLU A 42 -12.29 7.03 -0.01
CA GLU A 42 -11.09 7.88 0.12
C GLU A 42 -9.80 7.05 0.13
N ALA A 43 -9.84 5.86 0.73
CA ALA A 43 -8.69 4.96 0.73
C ALA A 43 -8.43 4.39 -0.67
N PHE A 44 -9.47 4.07 -1.45
CA PHE A 44 -9.32 3.63 -2.83
C PHE A 44 -8.78 4.73 -3.73
N GLU A 45 -9.25 5.97 -3.57
CA GLU A 45 -8.67 7.12 -4.27
C GLU A 45 -7.20 7.32 -3.91
N GLU A 46 -6.85 7.28 -2.61
CA GLU A 46 -5.44 7.41 -2.18
C GLU A 46 -4.57 6.28 -2.74
N ALA A 47 -5.06 5.04 -2.71
CA ALA A 47 -4.38 3.88 -3.28
C ALA A 47 -4.16 4.01 -4.79
N TRP A 48 -5.17 4.46 -5.53
CA TRP A 48 -5.07 4.76 -6.96
C TRP A 48 -4.08 5.90 -7.24
N ARG A 49 -4.06 6.95 -6.41
CA ARG A 49 -3.07 8.05 -6.50
C ARG A 49 -1.64 7.57 -6.26
N VAL A 50 -1.43 6.59 -5.37
CA VAL A 50 -0.11 5.96 -5.16
C VAL A 50 0.28 5.12 -6.37
N LEU A 51 -0.63 4.33 -6.91
CA LEU A 51 -0.40 3.48 -8.09
C LEU A 51 -0.03 4.32 -9.34
N THR A 52 -0.73 5.44 -9.53
CA THR A 52 -0.51 6.39 -10.65
C THR A 52 0.71 7.29 -10.50
N ARG A 53 1.53 7.09 -9.45
CA ARG A 53 2.88 7.67 -9.40
C ARG A 53 3.81 7.03 -10.42
N THR A 54 3.56 5.78 -10.80
CA THR A 54 4.39 5.01 -11.73
C THR A 54 3.62 4.48 -12.91
N ASN A 55 2.35 4.10 -12.71
CA ASN A 55 1.49 3.57 -13.76
C ASN A 55 0.26 4.45 -14.01
N PRO A 56 0.22 5.24 -15.11
CA PRO A 56 -0.96 6.02 -15.47
C PRO A 56 -2.10 5.21 -16.09
N LEU A 57 -1.90 3.90 -16.32
CA LEU A 57 -2.86 3.01 -16.95
C LEU A 57 -3.23 1.80 -16.06
N PRO A 58 -3.67 2.01 -14.80
CA PRO A 58 -4.00 0.91 -13.89
C PRO A 58 -5.12 0.01 -14.40
N ALA A 59 -6.16 0.55 -15.07
CA ALA A 59 -7.26 -0.27 -15.58
C ALA A 59 -6.80 -1.17 -16.74
N VAL A 60 -5.86 -0.70 -17.57
CA VAL A 60 -5.26 -1.53 -18.62
C VAL A 60 -4.30 -2.56 -18.03
N CYS A 61 -3.33 -2.15 -17.21
CA CYS A 61 -2.32 -3.04 -16.64
C CYS A 61 -2.95 -4.13 -15.75
N GLY A 62 -4.00 -3.79 -15.01
CA GLY A 62 -4.81 -4.73 -14.24
C GLY A 62 -5.49 -5.83 -15.07
N ARG A 63 -5.56 -5.68 -16.41
CA ARG A 63 -6.14 -6.67 -17.33
C ARG A 63 -5.11 -7.49 -18.11
N VAL A 64 -3.99 -6.87 -18.48
CA VAL A 64 -3.07 -7.47 -19.48
C VAL A 64 -1.70 -7.84 -18.93
N CYS A 65 -1.36 -7.44 -17.70
CA CYS A 65 -0.09 -7.76 -17.08
C CYS A 65 -0.01 -9.25 -16.67
N PRO A 66 1.09 -9.96 -16.96
CA PRO A 66 1.30 -11.34 -16.50
C PRO A 66 1.65 -11.43 -15.00
N HIS A 67 1.58 -10.32 -14.26
CA HIS A 67 1.66 -10.24 -12.80
C HIS A 67 2.79 -11.06 -12.14
N PRO A 68 4.07 -10.91 -12.58
CA PRO A 68 5.21 -11.59 -11.97
C PRO A 68 5.37 -11.25 -10.48
N CYS A 69 4.88 -10.08 -10.07
CA CYS A 69 4.80 -9.62 -8.68
C CYS A 69 4.01 -10.57 -7.76
N GLU A 70 3.03 -11.30 -8.29
CA GLU A 70 2.26 -12.27 -7.52
C GLU A 70 3.00 -13.59 -7.37
N THR A 71 3.69 -14.03 -8.43
CA THR A 71 4.50 -15.25 -8.40
C THR A 71 5.66 -15.11 -7.41
N ALA A 72 6.25 -13.92 -7.32
CA ALA A 72 7.33 -13.61 -6.38
C ALA A 72 6.85 -13.32 -4.95
N CYS A 73 5.54 -13.31 -4.68
CA CYS A 73 5.01 -12.98 -3.36
C CYS A 73 5.43 -14.02 -2.31
N ASN A 74 5.97 -13.56 -1.16
CA ASN A 74 6.37 -14.45 -0.05
C ASN A 74 5.20 -15.24 0.58
N LEU A 75 3.94 -14.95 0.23
CA LEU A 75 2.79 -15.75 0.64
C LEU A 75 2.57 -17.00 -0.24
N CYS A 76 3.21 -17.09 -1.41
CA CYS A 76 3.13 -18.26 -2.28
C CYS A 76 3.62 -19.54 -1.58
N ASP A 77 4.63 -19.44 -0.71
CA ASP A 77 5.14 -20.57 0.10
C ASP A 77 4.06 -21.19 1.03
N ARG A 78 2.92 -20.53 1.20
CA ARG A 78 1.81 -20.98 2.06
C ARG A 78 0.48 -21.19 1.33
N GLY A 79 0.48 -21.19 -0.01
CA GLY A 79 -0.71 -21.44 -0.82
C GLY A 79 -0.77 -20.51 -2.02
N CYS A 80 -1.36 -19.32 -1.86
CA CYS A 80 -1.54 -18.37 -2.94
C CYS A 80 -1.07 -16.97 -2.53
N GLY A 81 -0.30 -16.32 -3.39
CA GLY A 81 0.10 -14.91 -3.25
C GLY A 81 -1.10 -13.96 -3.23
N ILE A 82 -0.83 -12.67 -3.03
CA ILE A 82 -1.87 -11.62 -3.14
C ILE A 82 -2.30 -11.49 -4.61
N ALA A 83 -3.60 -11.34 -4.88
CA ALA A 83 -4.17 -11.01 -6.19
C ALA A 83 -3.96 -9.52 -6.51
N ILE A 84 -2.68 -9.15 -6.67
CA ILE A 84 -2.24 -7.78 -6.93
C ILE A 84 -2.86 -7.24 -8.22
N ASN A 85 -2.99 -8.09 -9.24
CA ASN A 85 -3.57 -7.74 -10.53
C ASN A 85 -5.07 -7.43 -10.43
N ASP A 86 -5.82 -8.21 -9.65
CA ASP A 86 -7.24 -7.94 -9.38
C ASP A 86 -7.43 -6.65 -8.58
N ILE A 87 -6.53 -6.34 -7.64
CA ILE A 87 -6.54 -5.05 -6.91
C ILE A 87 -6.19 -3.88 -7.83
N GLU A 88 -5.18 -4.02 -8.70
CA GLU A 88 -4.81 -3.01 -9.69
C GLU A 88 -5.98 -2.72 -10.64
N ARG A 89 -6.64 -3.77 -11.15
CA ARG A 89 -7.86 -3.65 -11.94
C ARG A 89 -8.98 -2.97 -11.18
N PHE A 90 -9.27 -3.41 -9.95
CA PHE A 90 -10.33 -2.83 -9.13
C PHE A 90 -10.12 -1.33 -8.92
N LEU A 91 -8.89 -0.89 -8.63
CA LEU A 91 -8.57 0.52 -8.46
C LEU A 91 -8.71 1.32 -9.76
N GLY A 92 -8.31 0.75 -10.89
CA GLY A 92 -8.52 1.36 -12.21
C GLY A 92 -10.01 1.51 -12.54
N ASP A 93 -10.79 0.44 -12.38
CA ASP A 93 -12.23 0.43 -12.62
C ASP A 93 -12.98 1.38 -11.66
N TRP A 94 -12.56 1.43 -10.39
CA TRP A 94 -13.07 2.36 -9.38
C TRP A 94 -12.82 3.81 -9.78
N ALA A 95 -11.61 4.12 -10.27
CA ALA A 95 -11.24 5.47 -10.69
C ALA A 95 -12.06 5.93 -11.90
N ILE A 96 -12.29 5.05 -12.87
CA ILE A 96 -13.15 5.32 -14.02
C ILE A 96 -14.59 5.57 -13.55
N SER A 97 -15.14 4.68 -12.71
CA SER A 97 -16.55 4.77 -12.29
C SER A 97 -16.85 5.97 -11.38
N HIS A 98 -15.83 6.53 -10.73
CA HIS A 98 -15.94 7.72 -9.86
C HIS A 98 -15.36 8.98 -10.52
N GLU A 99 -15.02 8.92 -11.81
CA GLU A 99 -14.49 10.04 -12.60
C GLU A 99 -13.27 10.70 -11.95
N LEU A 100 -12.41 9.93 -11.28
CA LEU A 100 -11.24 10.45 -10.58
C LEU A 100 -10.27 11.07 -11.57
N LYS A 101 -9.91 12.33 -11.34
CA LYS A 101 -9.01 13.08 -12.23
C LYS A 101 -7.57 13.05 -11.77
N HIS A 102 -6.67 12.94 -12.73
CA HIS A 102 -5.26 13.19 -12.51
C HIS A 102 -5.01 14.68 -12.20
N THR A 103 -3.99 14.94 -11.39
CA THR A 103 -3.61 16.29 -10.98
C THR A 103 -2.15 16.57 -11.31
N ARG A 104 -1.88 17.84 -11.63
CA ARG A 104 -0.50 18.32 -11.74
C ARG A 104 0.17 18.28 -10.37
N ILE A 105 1.44 17.90 -10.35
CA ILE A 105 2.28 17.88 -9.14
C ILE A 105 2.60 19.31 -8.72
N GLN A 106 2.79 20.21 -9.69
CA GLN A 106 3.14 21.60 -9.45
C GLN A 106 2.19 22.51 -10.24
N ALA A 107 1.90 23.69 -9.68
CA ALA A 107 1.11 24.72 -10.38
C ALA A 107 1.93 25.43 -11.47
N GLN A 108 3.27 25.36 -11.40
CA GLN A 108 4.16 25.99 -12.35
C GLN A 108 4.03 25.34 -13.73
N THR A 109 4.04 26.18 -14.76
CA THR A 109 4.16 25.74 -16.16
C THR A 109 5.57 26.01 -16.66
N HIS A 110 5.99 25.20 -17.62
CA HIS A 110 7.30 25.26 -18.24
C HIS A 110 7.15 25.72 -19.71
N PRO A 111 8.01 26.63 -20.21
CA PRO A 111 7.92 27.12 -21.59
C PRO A 111 8.30 26.06 -22.62
N GLU A 112 9.06 25.05 -22.24
CA GLU A 112 9.55 24.01 -23.14
C GLU A 112 8.39 23.20 -23.74
N LYS A 113 8.51 22.92 -25.04
CA LYS A 113 7.56 22.14 -25.82
C LYS A 113 8.12 20.74 -26.06
N ILE A 114 7.29 19.73 -25.80
CA ILE A 114 7.69 18.33 -25.92
C ILE A 114 6.78 17.62 -26.93
N ALA A 115 7.39 17.00 -27.94
CA ALA A 115 6.70 16.14 -28.90
C ALA A 115 6.83 14.67 -28.48
N VAL A 116 5.72 13.96 -28.49
CA VAL A 116 5.65 12.52 -28.23
C VAL A 116 5.13 11.83 -29.50
N ILE A 117 5.94 10.97 -30.10
CA ILE A 117 5.57 10.25 -31.32
C ILE A 117 5.04 8.87 -30.94
N GLY A 118 3.74 8.65 -31.17
CA GLY A 118 3.01 7.43 -30.84
C GLY A 118 2.22 7.56 -29.54
N SER A 119 0.94 7.19 -29.58
CA SER A 119 0.03 7.22 -28.43
C SER A 119 -0.16 5.84 -27.76
N GLY A 120 0.85 4.97 -27.88
CA GLY A 120 0.90 3.70 -27.14
C GLY A 120 1.24 3.90 -25.66
N PRO A 121 1.34 2.80 -24.87
CA PRO A 121 1.55 2.88 -23.43
C PRO A 121 2.79 3.70 -23.03
N ALA A 122 3.91 3.57 -23.76
CA ALA A 122 5.13 4.33 -23.48
C ALA A 122 4.95 5.85 -23.74
N GLY A 123 4.33 6.22 -24.87
CA GLY A 123 4.07 7.61 -25.21
C GLY A 123 3.10 8.27 -24.23
N LEU A 124 2.01 7.58 -23.89
CA LEU A 124 1.04 8.05 -22.90
C LEU A 124 1.68 8.22 -21.53
N ALA A 125 2.52 7.27 -21.08
CA ALA A 125 3.21 7.39 -19.80
C ALA A 125 4.20 8.56 -19.78
N CYS A 126 5.01 8.72 -20.84
CA CYS A 126 5.93 9.85 -20.95
C CYS A 126 5.17 11.18 -20.93
N ALA A 127 4.12 11.31 -21.75
CA ALA A 127 3.30 12.51 -21.84
C ALA A 127 2.61 12.84 -20.50
N TYR A 128 2.04 11.83 -19.84
CA TYR A 128 1.42 11.95 -18.53
C TYR A 128 2.37 12.54 -17.48
N HIS A 129 3.56 11.96 -17.33
CA HIS A 129 4.52 12.40 -16.31
C HIS A 129 5.09 13.79 -16.58
N LEU A 130 5.25 14.18 -17.85
CA LEU A 130 5.69 15.52 -18.23
C LEU A 130 4.57 16.56 -18.07
N ALA A 131 3.35 16.25 -18.49
CA ALA A 131 2.19 17.14 -18.31
C ALA A 131 1.88 17.40 -16.84
N ARG A 132 2.02 16.38 -15.98
CA ARG A 132 1.90 16.54 -14.52
C ARG A 132 2.94 17.47 -13.90
N ARG A 133 4.09 17.64 -14.56
CA ARG A 133 5.15 18.59 -14.17
C ARG A 133 4.98 19.98 -14.82
N GLY A 134 3.94 20.18 -15.61
CA GLY A 134 3.61 21.48 -16.21
C GLY A 134 4.27 21.76 -17.56
N TYR A 135 4.81 20.75 -18.25
CA TYR A 135 5.30 20.90 -19.62
C TYR A 135 4.16 20.93 -20.66
N ASN A 136 4.40 21.59 -21.79
CA ASN A 136 3.48 21.57 -22.93
C ASN A 136 3.78 20.36 -23.80
N VAL A 137 2.88 19.37 -23.80
CA VAL A 137 3.08 18.10 -24.50
C VAL A 137 2.09 17.96 -25.66
N THR A 138 2.60 17.63 -26.84
CA THR A 138 1.79 17.24 -28.00
C THR A 138 2.13 15.80 -28.38
N ILE A 139 1.11 14.93 -28.43
CA ILE A 139 1.21 13.55 -28.92
C ILE A 139 0.81 13.52 -30.40
N PHE A 140 1.65 12.91 -31.23
CA PHE A 140 1.40 12.65 -32.64
C PHE A 140 1.12 11.16 -32.83
N GLU A 141 -0.05 10.82 -33.38
CA GLU A 141 -0.49 9.44 -33.59
C GLU A 141 -0.83 9.23 -35.06
N ALA A 142 -0.24 8.20 -35.67
CA ALA A 142 -0.46 7.87 -37.08
C ALA A 142 -1.88 7.33 -37.34
N GLN A 143 -2.46 6.63 -36.37
CA GLN A 143 -3.82 6.09 -36.48
C GLN A 143 -4.90 7.12 -36.13
N GLN A 144 -6.15 6.83 -36.50
CA GLN A 144 -7.29 7.71 -36.21
C GLN A 144 -7.69 7.74 -34.73
N LYS A 145 -7.44 6.65 -34.00
CA LYS A 145 -7.66 6.56 -32.54
C LYS A 145 -6.36 6.25 -31.81
N SER A 146 -6.23 6.79 -30.60
CA SER A 146 -5.08 6.61 -29.72
C SER A 146 -5.09 5.29 -28.95
N GLY A 147 -3.93 4.87 -28.42
CA GLY A 147 -3.78 3.68 -27.57
C GLY A 147 -2.82 2.62 -28.12
N GLY A 148 -2.36 2.77 -29.37
CA GLY A 148 -1.38 1.87 -30.00
C GLY A 148 -1.77 0.39 -29.90
N MET A 149 -0.81 -0.48 -29.57
CA MET A 149 -1.03 -1.93 -29.47
C MET A 149 -2.07 -2.34 -28.42
N MET A 150 -2.36 -1.49 -27.42
CA MET A 150 -3.44 -1.78 -26.45
C MET A 150 -4.80 -1.80 -27.15
N ARG A 151 -5.00 -0.92 -28.15
CA ARG A 151 -6.24 -0.86 -28.94
C ARG A 151 -6.23 -1.80 -30.14
N TYR A 152 -5.12 -1.81 -30.89
CA TYR A 152 -5.06 -2.49 -32.20
C TYR A 152 -4.48 -3.90 -32.13
N GLY A 153 -3.90 -4.31 -31.00
CA GLY A 153 -3.26 -5.61 -30.83
C GLY A 153 -3.86 -6.50 -29.76
N ILE A 154 -4.55 -5.95 -28.76
CA ILE A 154 -5.18 -6.72 -27.69
C ILE A 154 -6.68 -6.85 -27.97
N PRO A 155 -7.25 -8.06 -28.00
CA PRO A 155 -8.68 -8.24 -28.26
C PRO A 155 -9.58 -7.67 -27.16
N GLU A 156 -10.79 -7.24 -27.56
CA GLU A 156 -11.77 -6.60 -26.67
C GLU A 156 -12.24 -7.49 -25.51
N TYR A 157 -12.23 -8.82 -25.70
CA TYR A 157 -12.56 -9.77 -24.62
C TYR A 157 -11.54 -9.75 -23.47
N ARG A 158 -10.33 -9.21 -23.71
CA ARG A 158 -9.24 -9.11 -22.73
C ARG A 158 -9.06 -7.67 -22.27
N LEU A 159 -9.17 -6.72 -23.19
CA LEU A 159 -9.06 -5.29 -22.91
C LEU A 159 -10.16 -4.52 -23.64
N PRO A 160 -11.27 -4.19 -22.95
CA PRO A 160 -12.37 -3.45 -23.54
C PRO A 160 -11.97 -2.06 -24.04
N THR A 161 -12.57 -1.63 -25.15
CA THR A 161 -12.19 -0.38 -25.83
C THR A 161 -12.60 0.87 -25.05
N ASP A 162 -13.73 0.81 -24.35
CA ASP A 162 -14.25 1.85 -23.47
C ASP A 162 -13.32 2.12 -22.28
N ILE A 163 -12.69 1.07 -21.73
CA ILE A 163 -11.67 1.21 -20.67
C ILE A 163 -10.43 1.94 -21.19
N ILE A 164 -9.97 1.59 -22.40
CA ILE A 164 -8.83 2.29 -23.04
C ILE A 164 -9.17 3.76 -23.28
N GLU A 165 -10.36 4.04 -23.80
CA GLU A 165 -10.83 5.41 -24.07
C GLU A 165 -10.90 6.23 -22.78
N ALA A 166 -11.50 5.69 -21.71
CA ALA A 166 -11.61 6.37 -20.42
C ALA A 166 -10.26 6.70 -19.77
N GLU A 167 -9.28 5.78 -19.80
CA GLU A 167 -7.95 6.08 -19.24
C GLU A 167 -7.19 7.11 -20.07
N ILE A 168 -7.25 7.03 -21.40
CA ILE A 168 -6.59 8.00 -22.28
C ILE A 168 -7.21 9.38 -22.09
N GLU A 169 -8.54 9.50 -22.06
CA GLU A 169 -9.22 10.78 -21.83
C GLU A 169 -8.80 11.42 -20.51
N ASN A 170 -8.72 10.64 -19.42
CA ASN A 170 -8.26 11.14 -18.13
C ASN A 170 -6.80 11.64 -18.16
N ILE A 171 -5.93 11.00 -18.95
CA ILE A 171 -4.55 11.48 -19.17
C ILE A 171 -4.57 12.78 -19.96
N LEU A 172 -5.36 12.88 -21.03
CA LEU A 172 -5.45 14.06 -21.89
C LEU A 172 -6.02 15.28 -21.15
N ASP A 173 -6.89 15.09 -20.15
CA ASP A 173 -7.44 16.13 -19.28
C ASP A 173 -6.38 16.96 -18.54
N LEU A 174 -5.12 16.49 -18.49
CA LEU A 174 -3.98 17.28 -17.99
C LEU A 174 -3.59 18.46 -18.91
N GLY A 175 -4.24 18.59 -20.08
CA GLY A 175 -3.97 19.59 -21.09
C GLY A 175 -2.97 19.13 -22.15
N ILE A 176 -2.91 17.81 -22.41
CA ILE A 176 -2.06 17.23 -23.46
C ILE A 176 -2.78 17.36 -24.80
N GLU A 177 -2.11 17.90 -25.80
CA GLU A 177 -2.66 17.96 -27.16
C GLU A 177 -2.45 16.60 -27.86
N LEU A 178 -3.50 16.04 -28.46
CA LEU A 178 -3.43 14.82 -29.26
C LEU A 178 -3.75 15.12 -30.73
N ARG A 179 -2.83 14.81 -31.62
CA ARG A 179 -2.98 14.92 -33.08
C ARG A 179 -2.97 13.52 -33.71
N THR A 180 -4.16 13.02 -34.06
CA THR A 180 -4.34 11.72 -34.72
C THR A 180 -4.27 11.86 -36.26
N GLY A 181 -4.02 10.74 -36.94
CA GLY A 181 -3.87 10.71 -38.40
C GLY A 181 -2.61 11.43 -38.91
N VAL A 182 -1.56 11.53 -38.09
CA VAL A 182 -0.30 12.19 -38.46
C VAL A 182 0.85 11.20 -38.34
N GLU A 183 1.42 10.77 -39.48
CA GLU A 183 2.60 9.91 -39.51
C GLU A 183 3.90 10.74 -39.49
N VAL A 184 4.69 10.61 -38.42
CA VAL A 184 6.00 11.26 -38.34
C VAL A 184 7.03 10.46 -39.14
N GLY A 185 7.73 11.13 -40.07
CA GLY A 185 8.56 10.52 -41.11
C GLY A 185 7.84 10.40 -42.47
N GLY A 186 6.52 10.59 -42.49
CA GLY A 186 5.69 10.66 -43.69
C GLY A 186 5.07 12.05 -43.86
N ASP A 187 3.91 12.27 -43.22
CA ASP A 187 3.14 13.53 -43.29
C ASP A 187 3.86 14.72 -42.66
N LEU A 188 4.59 14.47 -41.56
CA LEU A 188 5.40 15.44 -40.86
C LEU A 188 6.84 14.93 -40.77
N SER A 189 7.82 15.68 -41.26
CA SER A 189 9.20 15.23 -41.18
C SER A 189 9.73 15.32 -39.75
N PHE A 190 10.63 14.41 -39.39
CA PHE A 190 11.27 14.44 -38.07
C PHE A 190 12.10 15.73 -37.85
N VAL A 191 12.64 16.31 -38.92
CA VAL A 191 13.44 17.54 -38.87
C VAL A 191 12.57 18.75 -38.54
N GLU A 192 11.38 18.84 -39.14
CA GLU A 192 10.40 19.89 -38.79
C GLU A 192 10.00 19.78 -37.32
N LEU A 193 9.71 18.56 -36.86
CA LEU A 193 9.38 18.31 -35.45
C LEU A 193 10.49 18.76 -34.50
N GLN A 194 11.76 18.45 -34.81
CA GLN A 194 12.92 18.91 -34.03
C GLN A 194 13.12 20.43 -34.05
N SER A 195 12.61 21.13 -35.06
CA SER A 195 12.73 22.59 -35.14
C SER A 195 11.66 23.32 -34.33
N GLU A 196 10.51 22.68 -34.11
CA GLU A 196 9.36 23.25 -33.40
C GLU A 196 9.30 22.89 -31.91
N TYR A 197 9.91 21.77 -31.52
CA TYR A 197 9.87 21.21 -30.17
C TYR A 197 11.28 21.08 -29.58
N ASP A 198 11.41 21.36 -28.28
CA ASP A 198 12.67 21.33 -27.56
C ASP A 198 13.14 19.89 -27.26
N VAL A 199 12.19 18.96 -27.15
CA VAL A 199 12.43 17.54 -26.84
C VAL A 199 11.49 16.67 -27.67
N VAL A 200 12.00 15.54 -28.16
CA VAL A 200 11.22 14.53 -28.88
C VAL A 200 11.31 13.18 -28.16
N PHE A 201 10.18 12.54 -27.88
CA PHE A 201 10.12 11.16 -27.41
C PHE A 201 9.56 10.23 -28.50
N ILE A 202 10.23 9.12 -28.77
CA ILE A 202 9.85 8.13 -29.77
C ILE A 202 9.25 6.90 -29.09
N GLY A 203 7.95 6.70 -29.30
CA GLY A 203 7.14 5.60 -28.76
C GLY A 203 6.29 4.90 -29.81
N VAL A 204 6.79 4.76 -31.04
CA VAL A 204 6.06 4.21 -32.20
C VAL A 204 5.75 2.70 -32.11
N GLY A 205 6.45 1.99 -31.22
CA GLY A 205 6.28 0.55 -31.01
C GLY A 205 6.80 -0.30 -32.17
N ALA A 206 6.30 -1.54 -32.26
CA ALA A 206 6.70 -2.53 -33.26
C ALA A 206 5.49 -3.12 -33.99
N GLN A 207 4.93 -2.38 -34.95
CA GLN A 207 3.64 -2.72 -35.55
C GLN A 207 3.75 -3.68 -36.76
N LYS A 208 4.95 -3.83 -37.32
CA LYS A 208 5.18 -4.58 -38.57
C LYS A 208 5.48 -6.05 -38.30
N GLY A 209 4.68 -6.95 -38.85
CA GLY A 209 4.90 -8.40 -38.74
C GLY A 209 6.14 -8.88 -39.51
N ILE A 210 6.86 -9.87 -38.97
CA ILE A 210 7.96 -10.54 -39.68
C ILE A 210 7.42 -11.65 -40.57
N LYS A 211 7.92 -11.71 -41.81
CA LYS A 211 7.63 -12.78 -42.78
C LYS A 211 8.27 -14.13 -42.40
N LEU A 212 7.66 -15.24 -42.80
CA LEU A 212 8.15 -16.61 -42.71
C LEU A 212 9.31 -16.88 -43.68
N TYR A 213 9.39 -16.13 -44.77
CA TYR A 213 10.34 -16.32 -45.88
C TYR A 213 10.20 -17.69 -46.54
N CYS A 214 8.96 -18.15 -46.75
CA CYS A 214 8.67 -19.42 -47.42
C CYS A 214 7.86 -19.22 -48.72
N ARG A 215 7.85 -20.25 -49.58
CA ARG A 215 7.05 -20.22 -50.81
C ARG A 215 5.56 -20.13 -50.46
N GLY A 216 4.81 -19.31 -51.21
CA GLY A 216 3.37 -19.14 -51.06
C GLY A 216 2.94 -18.14 -49.98
N GLU A 217 3.89 -17.49 -49.29
CA GLU A 217 3.58 -16.56 -48.20
C GLU A 217 2.88 -15.26 -48.66
N ASP A 218 3.07 -14.82 -49.90
CA ASP A 218 2.44 -13.60 -50.42
C ASP A 218 0.99 -13.82 -50.91
N ALA A 219 0.38 -14.98 -50.63
CA ALA A 219 -1.01 -15.25 -51.00
C ALA A 219 -1.99 -14.29 -50.27
N PRO A 220 -3.10 -13.84 -50.90
CA PRO A 220 -3.98 -12.81 -50.32
C PRO A 220 -4.70 -13.18 -49.01
N ASN A 221 -4.74 -14.47 -48.68
CA ASN A 221 -5.29 -15.01 -47.43
C ASN A 221 -4.17 -15.50 -46.48
N VAL A 222 -2.99 -14.92 -46.58
CA VAL A 222 -1.93 -14.98 -45.57
C VAL A 222 -1.80 -13.58 -44.97
N THR A 223 -1.96 -13.46 -43.66
CA THR A 223 -2.02 -12.15 -42.97
C THR A 223 -1.12 -12.13 -41.75
N GLY A 224 -0.61 -10.96 -41.38
CA GLY A 224 0.07 -10.79 -40.10
C GLY A 224 -0.89 -10.93 -38.92
N GLY A 225 -0.41 -11.39 -37.77
CA GLY A 225 -1.22 -11.53 -36.55
C GLY A 225 -1.83 -10.20 -36.08
N VAL A 226 -1.05 -9.12 -36.07
CA VAL A 226 -1.54 -7.78 -35.71
C VAL A 226 -2.53 -7.25 -36.73
N GLU A 227 -2.27 -7.46 -38.02
CA GLU A 227 -3.17 -7.06 -39.10
C GLU A 227 -4.52 -7.77 -38.98
N PHE A 228 -4.52 -9.08 -38.71
CA PHE A 228 -5.72 -9.85 -38.46
C PHE A 228 -6.51 -9.31 -37.27
N LEU A 229 -5.85 -9.12 -36.12
CA LEU A 229 -6.48 -8.63 -34.89
C LEU A 229 -7.08 -7.23 -35.10
N ARG A 230 -6.31 -6.31 -35.70
CA ARG A 230 -6.79 -4.98 -36.06
C ARG A 230 -8.02 -5.04 -36.97
N ARG A 231 -7.97 -5.86 -38.02
CA ARG A 231 -9.10 -6.04 -38.95
C ARG A 231 -10.36 -6.50 -38.23
N THR A 232 -10.23 -7.43 -37.29
CA THR A 232 -11.39 -7.93 -36.51
C THR A 232 -11.93 -6.93 -35.49
N THR A 233 -11.08 -6.01 -35.01
CA THR A 233 -11.49 -4.89 -34.16
C THR A 233 -12.28 -3.85 -34.98
N ASP A 234 -11.80 -3.53 -36.19
CA ASP A 234 -12.41 -2.54 -37.07
C ASP A 234 -13.69 -3.07 -37.75
N ASP A 235 -13.71 -4.36 -38.13
CA ASP A 235 -14.83 -5.04 -38.77
C ASP A 235 -15.14 -6.38 -38.06
N LYS A 236 -16.09 -6.31 -37.12
CA LYS A 236 -16.58 -7.47 -36.36
C LYS A 236 -17.37 -8.48 -37.21
N SER A 237 -17.68 -8.16 -38.48
CA SER A 237 -18.38 -9.07 -39.40
C SER A 237 -17.43 -9.93 -40.23
N PHE A 238 -16.12 -9.67 -40.14
CA PHE A 238 -15.11 -10.43 -40.88
C PHE A 238 -15.11 -11.93 -40.51
N HIS A 239 -15.21 -12.80 -41.53
CA HIS A 239 -15.15 -14.25 -41.37
C HIS A 239 -13.77 -14.80 -41.77
N PRO A 240 -13.01 -15.47 -40.89
CA PRO A 240 -11.66 -15.96 -41.20
C PRO A 240 -11.62 -17.16 -42.15
N GLY A 241 -12.75 -17.85 -42.37
CA GLY A 241 -12.83 -19.13 -43.06
C GLY A 241 -13.11 -20.28 -42.09
N ASP A 242 -13.25 -21.50 -42.58
CA ASP A 242 -13.59 -22.66 -41.74
C ASP A 242 -12.36 -23.24 -41.04
N ARG A 243 -11.19 -23.18 -41.69
CA ARG A 243 -9.92 -23.68 -41.15
C ARG A 243 -8.86 -22.60 -41.11
N VAL A 244 -8.35 -22.29 -39.92
CA VAL A 244 -7.31 -21.27 -39.71
C VAL A 244 -6.07 -21.91 -39.10
N VAL A 245 -4.90 -21.63 -39.69
CA VAL A 245 -3.62 -21.96 -39.08
C VAL A 245 -2.91 -20.70 -38.61
N VAL A 246 -2.54 -20.67 -37.33
CA VAL A 246 -1.76 -19.58 -36.75
C VAL A 246 -0.33 -20.06 -36.53
N VAL A 247 0.65 -19.41 -37.15
CA VAL A 247 2.06 -19.74 -36.99
C VAL A 247 2.68 -18.83 -35.95
N GLY A 248 3.04 -19.37 -34.79
CA GLY A 248 3.61 -18.60 -33.70
C GLY A 248 3.37 -19.22 -32.33
N GLY A 249 3.88 -18.57 -31.28
CA GLY A 249 3.65 -19.02 -29.90
C GLY A 249 3.66 -17.91 -28.84
N GLY A 250 3.69 -16.64 -29.26
CA GLY A 250 3.55 -15.49 -28.37
C GLY A 250 2.09 -15.10 -28.17
N ASP A 251 1.85 -14.05 -27.38
CA ASP A 251 0.50 -13.61 -27.03
C ASP A 251 -0.33 -13.24 -28.28
N THR A 252 0.28 -12.59 -29.28
CA THR A 252 -0.38 -12.31 -30.58
C THR A 252 -0.90 -13.57 -31.26
N ALA A 253 -0.17 -14.69 -31.19
CA ALA A 253 -0.61 -15.95 -31.80
C ALA A 253 -1.79 -16.55 -31.04
N VAL A 254 -1.76 -16.51 -29.70
CA VAL A 254 -2.84 -17.00 -28.85
C VAL A 254 -4.10 -16.15 -29.01
N ASP A 255 -3.95 -14.83 -29.02
CA ASP A 255 -5.05 -13.89 -29.22
C ASP A 255 -5.68 -14.05 -30.60
N ALA A 256 -4.87 -14.09 -31.67
CA ALA A 256 -5.39 -14.32 -33.02
C ALA A 256 -6.11 -15.67 -33.14
N ALA A 257 -5.58 -16.72 -32.51
CA ALA A 257 -6.20 -18.03 -32.52
C ALA A 257 -7.56 -18.04 -31.81
N ARG A 258 -7.67 -17.40 -30.65
CA ARG A 258 -8.93 -17.32 -29.90
C ARG A 258 -9.97 -16.45 -30.61
N VAL A 259 -9.56 -15.33 -31.21
CA VAL A 259 -10.45 -14.51 -32.03
C VAL A 259 -10.97 -15.30 -33.23
N ALA A 260 -10.09 -15.96 -33.99
CA ALA A 260 -10.49 -16.80 -35.12
C ALA A 260 -11.46 -17.92 -34.72
N LEU A 261 -11.19 -18.59 -33.59
CA LEU A 261 -12.05 -19.66 -33.06
C LEU A 261 -13.44 -19.12 -32.70
N ARG A 262 -13.51 -17.96 -32.05
CA ARG A 262 -14.76 -17.31 -31.66
C ARG A 262 -15.58 -16.84 -32.87
N LEU A 263 -14.91 -16.49 -33.96
CA LEU A 263 -15.54 -16.18 -35.24
C LEU A 263 -16.03 -17.42 -36.01
N GLY A 264 -15.88 -18.62 -35.46
CA GLY A 264 -16.48 -19.86 -35.98
C GLY A 264 -15.49 -20.81 -36.66
N SER A 265 -14.21 -20.46 -36.74
CA SER A 265 -13.19 -21.29 -37.40
C SER A 265 -12.72 -22.46 -36.52
N GLU A 266 -12.32 -23.57 -37.14
CA GLU A 266 -11.41 -24.52 -36.54
C GLU A 266 -9.97 -23.97 -36.58
N VAL A 267 -9.32 -23.90 -35.42
CA VAL A 267 -8.01 -23.23 -35.30
C VAL A 267 -6.92 -24.19 -34.83
N THR A 268 -5.80 -24.17 -35.54
CA THR A 268 -4.55 -24.85 -35.15
C THR A 268 -3.42 -23.84 -35.03
N ILE A 269 -2.79 -23.76 -33.86
CA ILE A 269 -1.52 -23.05 -33.67
C ILE A 269 -0.37 -24.01 -34.04
N MET A 270 0.46 -23.63 -35.01
CA MET A 270 1.74 -24.30 -35.27
C MET A 270 2.85 -23.61 -34.49
N TYR A 271 3.47 -24.32 -33.55
CA TYR A 271 4.58 -23.81 -32.76
C TYR A 271 5.83 -24.68 -32.88
N ARG A 272 6.94 -24.05 -33.28
CA ARG A 272 8.21 -24.74 -33.58
C ARG A 272 8.93 -25.35 -32.37
N ARG A 273 8.50 -25.05 -31.14
CA ARG A 273 9.09 -25.58 -29.89
C ARG A 273 8.02 -26.32 -29.09
N THR A 274 8.31 -26.64 -27.82
CA THR A 274 7.34 -27.27 -26.93
C THR A 274 6.63 -26.23 -26.06
N ARG A 275 5.61 -26.68 -25.32
CA ARG A 275 4.88 -25.85 -24.35
C ARG A 275 5.80 -25.09 -23.40
N ASN A 276 6.88 -25.70 -22.93
CA ASN A 276 7.77 -25.08 -21.93
C ASN A 276 8.52 -23.86 -22.47
N GLU A 277 8.78 -23.81 -23.79
CA GLU A 277 9.44 -22.67 -24.43
C GLU A 277 8.45 -21.67 -25.04
N MET A 278 7.14 -21.91 -24.94
CA MET A 278 6.10 -21.03 -25.49
C MET A 278 6.08 -19.71 -24.71
N PRO A 279 6.32 -18.55 -25.36
CA PRO A 279 6.46 -17.28 -24.66
C PRO A 279 5.13 -16.66 -24.20
N ALA A 280 3.98 -17.09 -24.74
CA ALA A 280 2.69 -16.56 -24.34
C ALA A 280 2.37 -16.81 -22.85
N ILE A 281 1.51 -15.96 -22.29
CA ILE A 281 1.06 -16.07 -20.90
C ILE A 281 0.47 -17.46 -20.64
N LYS A 282 0.98 -18.17 -19.63
CA LYS A 282 0.62 -19.56 -19.33
C LYS A 282 -0.88 -19.78 -19.08
N GLU A 283 -1.54 -18.76 -18.56
CA GLU A 283 -2.99 -18.77 -18.34
C GLU A 283 -3.74 -18.66 -19.66
N GLU A 284 -3.35 -17.72 -20.53
CA GLU A 284 -3.94 -17.55 -21.87
C GLU A 284 -3.80 -18.80 -22.74
N ILE A 285 -2.65 -19.50 -22.67
CA ILE A 285 -2.48 -20.80 -23.36
C ILE A 285 -3.51 -21.82 -22.86
N ARG A 286 -3.66 -21.95 -21.54
CA ARG A 286 -4.63 -22.89 -20.93
C ARG A 286 -6.07 -22.52 -21.29
N GLU A 287 -6.38 -21.23 -21.31
CA GLU A 287 -7.71 -20.76 -21.70
C GLU A 287 -8.01 -21.00 -23.19
N ALA A 288 -7.03 -20.82 -24.07
CA ALA A 288 -7.17 -21.12 -25.50
C ALA A 288 -7.46 -22.60 -25.76
N GLU A 289 -6.74 -23.50 -25.08
CA GLU A 289 -6.98 -24.94 -25.18
C GLU A 289 -8.34 -25.34 -24.60
N ALA A 290 -8.74 -24.74 -23.48
CA ALA A 290 -10.06 -24.95 -22.89
C ALA A 290 -11.19 -24.46 -23.82
N GLU A 291 -10.95 -23.40 -24.59
CA GLU A 291 -11.85 -22.94 -25.64
C GLU A 291 -11.87 -23.85 -26.87
N GLY A 292 -10.86 -24.70 -27.06
CA GLY A 292 -10.79 -25.69 -28.15
C GLY A 292 -9.75 -25.40 -29.24
N VAL A 293 -8.84 -24.45 -29.02
CA VAL A 293 -7.70 -24.23 -29.91
C VAL A 293 -6.77 -25.44 -29.88
N LYS A 294 -6.44 -26.00 -31.06
CA LYS A 294 -5.45 -27.08 -31.20
C LYS A 294 -4.05 -26.46 -31.24
N ILE A 295 -3.08 -27.03 -30.51
CA ILE A 295 -1.68 -26.57 -30.56
C ILE A 295 -0.78 -27.71 -31.04
N GLU A 296 -0.23 -27.55 -32.24
CA GLU A 296 0.71 -28.46 -32.85
C GLU A 296 2.14 -28.03 -32.49
N PHE A 297 2.70 -28.66 -31.45
CA PHE A 297 4.07 -28.42 -31.02
C PHE A 297 5.09 -29.06 -31.97
N LEU A 298 6.33 -28.60 -31.87
CA LEU A 298 7.45 -29.10 -32.67
C LEU A 298 7.14 -29.10 -34.17
N SER A 299 6.49 -28.02 -34.61
CA SER A 299 6.05 -27.83 -35.98
C SER A 299 6.43 -26.43 -36.49
N ALA A 300 7.10 -26.38 -37.64
CA ALA A 300 7.43 -25.14 -38.32
C ALA A 300 6.90 -25.17 -39.77
N PRO A 301 6.49 -24.02 -40.33
CA PRO A 301 6.09 -23.96 -41.73
C PRO A 301 7.31 -24.15 -42.64
N LYS A 302 7.19 -25.02 -43.64
CA LYS A 302 8.16 -25.19 -44.72
C LYS A 302 7.73 -24.43 -45.97
N GLU A 303 6.43 -24.52 -46.29
CA GLU A 303 5.83 -23.91 -47.48
C GLU A 303 4.31 -23.73 -47.27
N ILE A 304 3.71 -22.74 -47.94
CA ILE A 304 2.27 -22.58 -48.07
C ILE A 304 1.84 -23.04 -49.47
N GLU A 305 0.97 -24.05 -49.52
CA GLU A 305 0.38 -24.55 -50.76
C GLU A 305 -0.70 -23.58 -51.23
N THR A 306 -0.60 -23.15 -52.49
CA THR A 306 -1.54 -22.20 -53.08
C THR A 306 -2.28 -22.80 -54.27
N ARG A 307 -3.55 -22.45 -54.42
CA ARG A 307 -4.40 -22.75 -55.58
C ARG A 307 -5.16 -21.49 -55.95
N ASP A 308 -5.13 -21.12 -57.23
CA ASP A 308 -5.73 -19.88 -57.73
C ASP A 308 -5.26 -18.66 -56.90
N GLU A 309 -3.95 -18.60 -56.63
CA GLU A 309 -3.25 -17.58 -55.82
C GLU A 309 -3.62 -17.53 -54.33
N ARG A 310 -4.53 -18.37 -53.84
CA ARG A 310 -4.94 -18.44 -52.44
C ARG A 310 -4.30 -19.61 -51.72
N ALA A 311 -3.89 -19.41 -50.47
CA ALA A 311 -3.46 -20.49 -49.58
C ALA A 311 -4.62 -21.48 -49.37
N VAL A 312 -4.33 -22.78 -49.53
CA VAL A 312 -5.29 -23.88 -49.28
C VAL A 312 -4.78 -24.87 -48.23
N ALA A 313 -3.47 -24.86 -47.97
CA ALA A 313 -2.84 -25.66 -46.93
C ALA A 313 -1.46 -25.10 -46.57
N ILE A 314 -0.95 -25.53 -45.42
CA ILE A 314 0.42 -25.31 -45.00
C ILE A 314 1.15 -26.65 -44.90
N ILE A 315 2.33 -26.70 -45.49
CA ILE A 315 3.25 -27.84 -45.39
C ILE A 315 4.15 -27.58 -44.19
N GLY A 316 3.96 -28.38 -43.15
CA GLY A 316 4.72 -28.36 -41.91
C GLY A 316 5.93 -29.28 -41.97
N GLN A 317 6.98 -28.90 -41.26
CA GLN A 317 8.18 -29.68 -40.98
C GLN A 317 8.21 -30.02 -39.49
N ARG A 318 8.39 -31.30 -39.17
CA ARG A 318 8.60 -31.74 -37.78
C ARG A 318 9.93 -31.24 -37.26
N MET A 319 9.94 -30.82 -35.99
CA MET A 319 11.09 -30.27 -35.31
C MET A 319 11.48 -31.16 -34.12
N GLN A 320 12.73 -31.10 -33.71
CA GLN A 320 13.22 -31.60 -32.42
C GLN A 320 13.94 -30.48 -31.68
N LEU A 321 14.00 -30.55 -30.35
CA LEU A 321 14.75 -29.59 -29.56
C LEU A 321 16.25 -29.91 -29.59
N GLY A 322 17.06 -28.94 -30.00
CA GLY A 322 18.52 -28.94 -29.88
C GLY A 322 19.00 -28.23 -28.62
N GLU A 323 20.19 -27.63 -28.70
CA GLU A 323 20.79 -26.85 -27.60
C GLU A 323 20.07 -25.51 -27.37
N PRO A 324 20.13 -24.94 -26.15
CA PRO A 324 19.63 -23.59 -25.86
C PRO A 324 20.20 -22.51 -26.81
N ASP A 325 19.35 -21.54 -27.18
CA ASP A 325 19.73 -20.30 -27.84
C ASP A 325 20.09 -19.18 -26.85
N ASP A 326 20.39 -18.01 -27.38
CA ASP A 326 20.79 -16.82 -26.62
C ASP A 326 19.67 -16.32 -25.69
N SER A 327 18.41 -16.73 -25.93
CA SER A 327 17.28 -16.47 -25.02
C SER A 327 17.13 -17.55 -23.94
N GLY A 328 18.04 -18.52 -23.88
CA GLY A 328 18.00 -19.67 -22.97
C GLY A 328 17.02 -20.77 -23.38
N ARG A 329 16.31 -20.61 -24.50
CA ARG A 329 15.29 -21.57 -24.98
C ARG A 329 15.90 -22.55 -25.96
N ARG A 330 15.53 -23.82 -25.89
CA ARG A 330 16.07 -24.84 -26.80
C ARG A 330 15.74 -24.53 -28.27
N ARG A 331 16.76 -24.57 -29.12
CA ARG A 331 16.64 -24.28 -30.57
C ARG A 331 15.81 -25.38 -31.24
N PRO A 332 14.87 -25.02 -32.12
CA PRO A 332 14.17 -26.02 -32.91
C PRO A 332 15.05 -26.43 -34.10
N VAL A 333 15.25 -27.73 -34.29
CA VAL A 333 16.04 -28.33 -35.39
C VAL A 333 15.12 -29.19 -36.25
N PRO A 334 15.09 -29.02 -37.58
CA PRO A 334 14.20 -29.80 -38.45
C PRO A 334 14.60 -31.28 -38.50
N ILE A 335 13.61 -32.17 -38.48
CA ILE A 335 13.79 -33.62 -38.67
C ILE A 335 13.66 -33.93 -40.16
N ILE A 336 14.79 -34.17 -40.82
CA ILE A 336 14.84 -34.36 -42.28
C ILE A 336 13.89 -35.51 -42.70
N GLY A 337 13.00 -35.24 -43.66
CA GLY A 337 12.08 -36.21 -44.25
C GLY A 337 10.73 -36.35 -43.53
N GLU A 338 10.53 -35.67 -42.39
CA GLU A 338 9.25 -35.67 -41.66
C GLU A 338 8.42 -34.42 -41.94
N GLU A 339 7.69 -34.46 -43.05
CA GLU A 339 6.78 -33.39 -43.49
C GLU A 339 5.33 -33.82 -43.36
N PHE A 340 4.44 -32.84 -43.17
CA PHE A 340 3.01 -33.08 -43.06
C PHE A 340 2.21 -31.90 -43.60
N ARG A 341 0.94 -32.13 -43.91
CA ARG A 341 0.04 -31.16 -44.52
C ARG A 341 -1.12 -30.84 -43.58
N ILE A 342 -1.40 -29.55 -43.38
CA ILE A 342 -2.59 -29.06 -42.66
C ILE A 342 -3.39 -28.18 -43.63
N ASP A 343 -4.67 -28.51 -43.84
CA ASP A 343 -5.57 -27.67 -44.64
C ASP A 343 -5.87 -26.34 -43.95
N ALA A 344 -5.83 -25.25 -44.70
CA ALA A 344 -6.02 -23.89 -44.17
C ALA A 344 -6.68 -22.98 -45.21
N ASP A 345 -7.76 -22.32 -44.82
CA ASP A 345 -8.43 -21.27 -45.61
C ASP A 345 -7.85 -19.88 -45.33
N LEU A 346 -7.16 -19.73 -44.19
CA LEU A 346 -6.42 -18.54 -43.78
C LEU A 346 -5.19 -18.96 -42.98
N VAL A 347 -4.04 -18.34 -43.28
CA VAL A 347 -2.81 -18.49 -42.51
C VAL A 347 -2.49 -17.17 -41.82
N ILE A 348 -2.34 -17.20 -40.51
CA ILE A 348 -1.99 -16.04 -39.69
C ILE A 348 -0.54 -16.17 -39.24
N VAL A 349 0.30 -15.21 -39.63
CA VAL A 349 1.74 -15.18 -39.31
C VAL A 349 1.97 -14.32 -38.07
N ALA A 350 2.32 -14.96 -36.95
CA ALA A 350 2.55 -14.34 -35.64
C ALA A 350 3.90 -14.78 -35.05
N VAL A 351 4.95 -14.75 -35.87
CA VAL A 351 6.29 -15.24 -35.49
C VAL A 351 7.19 -14.21 -34.83
N SER A 352 6.94 -12.90 -35.04
CA SER A 352 7.55 -11.75 -34.38
C SER A 352 7.06 -10.45 -35.03
N GLN A 353 7.43 -9.31 -34.47
CA GLN A 353 7.24 -7.98 -35.04
C GLN A 353 8.54 -7.18 -35.06
N THR A 354 8.56 -6.08 -35.81
CA THR A 354 9.64 -5.08 -35.85
C THR A 354 9.06 -3.66 -35.93
N ALA A 355 9.89 -2.67 -35.61
CA ALA A 355 9.53 -1.26 -35.75
C ALA A 355 9.43 -0.87 -37.24
N ASP A 356 8.47 -0.01 -37.56
CA ASP A 356 8.35 0.64 -38.87
C ASP A 356 8.65 2.13 -38.64
N TRP A 357 9.94 2.46 -38.65
CA TRP A 357 10.43 3.79 -38.30
C TRP A 357 11.06 4.48 -39.51
N ASN A 358 10.49 5.63 -39.88
CA ASN A 358 10.91 6.45 -41.01
C ASN A 358 11.60 7.76 -40.57
N GLY A 359 12.30 7.75 -39.43
CA GLY A 359 13.05 8.91 -38.92
C GLY A 359 14.57 8.79 -39.05
N PRO A 360 15.36 9.56 -38.26
CA PRO A 360 16.81 9.56 -38.36
C PRO A 360 17.42 8.18 -38.12
N THR A 361 18.37 7.81 -38.96
CA THR A 361 19.09 6.53 -38.85
C THR A 361 20.10 6.52 -37.70
N GLU A 362 20.49 7.69 -37.21
CA GLU A 362 21.46 7.88 -36.13
C GLU A 362 21.01 7.28 -34.80
N VAL A 363 19.69 7.15 -34.60
CA VAL A 363 19.13 6.50 -33.41
C VAL A 363 18.82 5.01 -33.64
N THR A 364 19.05 4.48 -34.84
CA THR A 364 18.70 3.10 -35.21
C THR A 364 19.91 2.20 -35.31
N ASN A 365 19.78 0.97 -34.81
CA ASN A 365 20.81 -0.04 -34.97
C ASN A 365 20.69 -0.82 -36.28
N ARG A 366 21.68 -1.69 -36.54
CA ARG A 366 21.74 -2.54 -37.74
C ARG A 366 20.54 -3.49 -37.91
N ARG A 367 19.74 -3.70 -36.87
CA ARG A 367 18.55 -4.56 -36.86
C ARG A 367 17.25 -3.75 -36.98
N GLY A 368 17.33 -2.43 -37.11
CA GLY A 368 16.18 -1.53 -37.25
C GLY A 368 15.49 -1.16 -35.93
N TRP A 369 16.08 -1.46 -34.77
CA TRP A 369 15.56 -1.01 -33.47
C TRP A 369 16.17 0.33 -33.08
N ILE A 370 15.47 1.11 -32.26
CA ILE A 370 16.02 2.35 -31.70
C ILE A 370 16.94 2.04 -30.52
N GLU A 371 18.16 2.58 -30.56
CA GLU A 371 19.12 2.52 -29.47
C GLU A 371 18.90 3.69 -28.51
N ALA A 372 18.69 3.36 -27.24
CA ALA A 372 18.60 4.31 -26.15
C ALA A 372 19.03 3.63 -24.84
N ASP A 373 19.59 4.40 -23.93
CA ASP A 373 20.01 3.91 -22.62
C ASP A 373 18.82 3.52 -21.70
N ASP A 374 19.10 3.10 -20.47
CA ASP A 374 18.07 2.69 -19.50
C ASP A 374 17.12 3.81 -19.09
N TRP A 375 17.49 5.07 -19.33
CA TRP A 375 16.70 6.27 -19.10
C TRP A 375 16.00 6.76 -20.37
N GLY A 376 16.19 6.06 -21.49
CA GLY A 376 15.59 6.37 -22.77
C GLY A 376 16.34 7.43 -23.57
N ASP A 377 17.52 7.90 -23.16
CA ASP A 377 18.31 8.86 -23.94
C ASP A 377 18.95 8.16 -25.14
N THR A 378 18.71 8.70 -26.34
CA THR A 378 19.30 8.19 -27.60
C THR A 378 20.70 8.78 -27.88
N GLY A 379 21.12 9.80 -27.13
CA GLY A 379 22.32 10.59 -27.40
C GLY A 379 22.19 11.54 -28.60
N PHE A 380 21.03 11.55 -29.28
CA PHE A 380 20.81 12.35 -30.48
C PHE A 380 19.88 13.54 -30.18
N LYS A 381 20.43 14.76 -30.17
CA LYS A 381 19.68 16.03 -30.21
C LYS A 381 18.39 16.04 -29.34
N MET A 382 18.53 15.86 -28.03
CA MET A 382 17.39 15.87 -27.08
C MET A 382 16.25 14.90 -27.48
N THR A 383 16.61 13.76 -28.06
CA THR A 383 15.66 12.72 -28.47
C THR A 383 15.74 11.54 -27.51
N TYR A 384 14.57 11.10 -27.05
CA TYR A 384 14.39 9.98 -26.15
C TYR A 384 13.53 8.90 -26.81
N ALA A 385 13.61 7.66 -26.33
CA ALA A 385 12.81 6.55 -26.84
C ALA A 385 12.44 5.54 -25.75
N GLY A 386 11.30 4.87 -25.93
CA GLY A 386 10.83 3.86 -24.99
C GLY A 386 9.70 2.99 -25.55
N GLY A 387 9.47 1.85 -24.90
CA GLY A 387 8.51 0.83 -25.32
C GLY A 387 9.07 -0.08 -26.42
N ASP A 388 8.17 -0.73 -27.15
CA ASP A 388 8.52 -1.81 -28.08
C ASP A 388 9.47 -1.42 -29.22
N VAL A 389 9.65 -0.11 -29.47
CA VAL A 389 10.62 0.39 -30.46
C VAL A 389 12.08 0.09 -30.10
N LYS A 390 12.37 -0.15 -28.81
CA LYS A 390 13.67 -0.62 -28.32
C LYS A 390 13.80 -2.15 -28.31
N GLY A 391 12.70 -2.86 -28.53
CA GLY A 391 12.58 -4.30 -28.43
C GLY A 391 11.25 -4.69 -27.80
N LEU A 392 10.66 -5.79 -28.27
CA LEU A 392 9.34 -6.26 -27.82
C LEU A 392 9.32 -6.54 -26.31
N GLY A 393 8.30 -6.01 -25.63
CA GLY A 393 8.07 -6.23 -24.20
C GLY A 393 6.60 -6.27 -23.83
N LEU A 394 6.32 -6.08 -22.55
CA LEU A 394 4.97 -5.99 -22.01
C LEU A 394 4.48 -4.54 -22.04
N VAL A 395 3.15 -4.35 -21.99
CA VAL A 395 2.54 -3.02 -21.75
C VAL A 395 3.14 -2.36 -20.50
N ALA A 396 3.36 -3.14 -19.45
CA ALA A 396 3.99 -2.68 -18.21
C ALA A 396 5.43 -2.18 -18.40
N ASP A 397 6.22 -2.84 -19.26
CA ASP A 397 7.60 -2.41 -19.56
C ASP A 397 7.58 -1.11 -20.35
N ALA A 398 6.64 -0.97 -21.29
CA ALA A 398 6.47 0.25 -22.07
C ALA A 398 6.08 1.44 -21.18
N VAL A 399 5.14 1.24 -20.25
CA VAL A 399 4.79 2.25 -19.24
C VAL A 399 6.03 2.67 -18.44
N HIS A 400 6.78 1.70 -17.91
CA HIS A 400 7.98 1.99 -17.11
C HIS A 400 9.04 2.78 -17.88
N GLN A 401 9.31 2.39 -19.13
CA GLN A 401 10.27 3.07 -19.99
C GLN A 401 9.83 4.51 -20.33
N GLY A 402 8.54 4.73 -20.58
CA GLY A 402 7.98 6.07 -20.76
C GLY A 402 8.13 6.94 -19.51
N THR A 403 7.89 6.36 -18.33
CA THR A 403 8.09 7.01 -17.03
C THR A 403 9.56 7.39 -16.80
N LYS A 404 10.52 6.47 -17.02
CA LYS A 404 11.97 6.75 -16.89
C LYS A 404 12.41 7.85 -17.86
N ALA A 405 11.93 7.82 -19.10
CA ALA A 405 12.23 8.86 -20.08
C ALA A 405 11.72 10.25 -19.64
N ALA A 406 10.50 10.33 -19.09
CA ALA A 406 9.97 11.57 -18.55
C ALA A 406 10.80 12.12 -17.37
N GLU A 407 11.28 11.25 -16.47
CA GLU A 407 12.20 11.65 -15.39
C GLU A 407 13.53 12.18 -15.96
N ALA A 408 14.09 11.51 -16.96
CA ALA A 408 15.35 11.89 -17.57
C ALA A 408 15.26 13.22 -18.33
N ILE A 409 14.17 13.42 -19.08
CA ILE A 409 13.86 14.68 -19.77
C ILE A 409 13.75 15.81 -18.74
N HIS A 410 13.01 15.61 -17.66
CA HIS A 410 12.86 16.62 -16.61
C HIS A 410 14.20 16.98 -15.97
N ALA A 411 14.96 15.97 -15.52
CA ALA A 411 16.27 16.16 -14.92
C ALA A 411 17.21 16.91 -15.86
N ARG A 412 17.22 16.55 -17.15
CA ARG A 412 18.03 17.22 -18.17
C ARG A 412 17.64 18.68 -18.36
N LEU A 413 16.35 18.98 -18.45
CA LEU A 413 15.83 20.36 -18.64
C LEU A 413 16.02 21.23 -17.40
N ARG A 414 16.05 20.65 -16.20
CA ARG A 414 16.25 21.39 -14.93
C ARG A 414 17.70 21.42 -14.46
N GLY A 415 18.58 20.64 -15.07
CA GLY A 415 19.97 20.51 -14.62
C GLY A 415 20.08 19.76 -13.29
N GLU A 416 19.18 18.81 -13.06
CA GLU A 416 19.16 17.94 -11.88
C GLU A 416 19.87 16.61 -12.18
N ASP A 417 20.38 15.96 -11.13
CA ASP A 417 20.95 14.63 -11.26
C ASP A 417 19.85 13.58 -11.45
N LEU A 418 20.14 12.55 -12.25
CA LEU A 418 19.25 11.40 -12.37
C LEU A 418 19.11 10.67 -11.02
N PRO A 419 17.94 10.12 -10.71
CA PRO A 419 17.75 9.32 -9.50
C PRO A 419 18.76 8.17 -9.44
N VAL A 420 19.44 8.04 -8.30
CA VAL A 420 20.37 6.93 -8.07
C VAL A 420 19.58 5.62 -7.93
N GLU A 421 19.83 4.66 -8.82
CA GLU A 421 19.30 3.30 -8.66
C GLU A 421 19.95 2.63 -7.46
N ILE A 422 19.23 2.62 -6.34
CA ILE A 422 19.59 1.83 -5.17
C ILE A 422 19.25 0.37 -5.49
N LYS A 423 20.17 -0.56 -5.23
CA LYS A 423 19.89 -2.01 -5.23
C LYS A 423 19.54 -2.46 -3.81
N PRO A 424 18.28 -2.35 -3.37
CA PRO A 424 17.90 -2.76 -2.02
C PRO A 424 17.98 -4.28 -1.87
N THR A 425 18.22 -4.73 -0.64
CA THR A 425 18.18 -6.16 -0.33
C THR A 425 16.73 -6.64 -0.24
N LEU A 426 16.44 -7.75 -0.90
CA LEU A 426 15.10 -8.35 -0.93
C LEU A 426 14.76 -9.04 0.39
N VAL A 427 13.51 -8.90 0.82
CA VAL A 427 12.96 -9.63 1.96
C VAL A 427 12.63 -11.06 1.55
N THR A 428 13.20 -12.05 2.24
CA THR A 428 12.86 -13.46 2.06
C THR A 428 11.77 -13.93 3.03
N THR A 429 11.08 -15.03 2.71
CA THR A 429 10.07 -15.65 3.59
C THR A 429 10.62 -15.96 4.99
N GLU A 430 11.88 -16.38 5.10
CA GLU A 430 12.56 -16.68 6.38
C GLU A 430 12.70 -15.46 7.29
N GLN A 431 12.75 -14.26 6.70
CA GLN A 431 12.86 -12.99 7.41
C GLN A 431 11.49 -12.43 7.84
N ILE A 432 10.39 -13.16 7.57
CA ILE A 432 9.02 -12.75 7.86
C ILE A 432 8.40 -13.70 8.90
N SER A 433 7.88 -13.16 10.01
CA SER A 433 7.14 -13.97 10.99
C SER A 433 5.68 -14.15 10.58
N LEU A 434 5.45 -15.09 9.68
CA LEU A 434 4.12 -15.49 9.23
C LEU A 434 3.30 -16.26 10.29
N ALA A 435 3.80 -16.39 11.53
CA ALA A 435 3.14 -17.15 12.61
C ALA A 435 1.81 -16.52 13.10
N LYS A 436 1.46 -15.31 12.64
CA LYS A 436 0.23 -14.59 13.01
C LYS A 436 -0.74 -14.40 11.85
N THR A 437 -0.39 -14.83 10.64
CA THR A 437 -1.26 -14.69 9.47
C THR A 437 -2.08 -15.95 9.35
N GLU A 438 -3.39 -15.85 9.55
CA GLU A 438 -4.31 -16.96 9.30
C GLU A 438 -4.43 -17.18 7.78
N PRO A 439 -4.44 -18.44 7.31
CA PRO A 439 -4.72 -18.72 5.90
C PRO A 439 -6.13 -18.24 5.54
N ALA A 440 -6.23 -17.30 4.61
CA ALA A 440 -7.48 -16.83 4.04
C ALA A 440 -7.51 -17.12 2.53
N PRO A 441 -8.70 -17.44 1.97
CA PRO A 441 -8.84 -17.67 0.54
C PRO A 441 -8.43 -16.43 -0.23
N ARG A 442 -7.84 -16.64 -1.40
CA ARG A 442 -7.50 -15.57 -2.33
C ARG A 442 -8.78 -15.13 -3.03
N HIS A 443 -9.01 -13.82 -3.11
CA HIS A 443 -10.15 -13.24 -3.82
C HIS A 443 -9.72 -12.84 -5.23
N GLU A 444 -10.38 -13.40 -6.23
CA GLU A 444 -10.12 -13.13 -7.65
C GLU A 444 -11.45 -12.87 -8.36
N GLY A 445 -11.39 -12.06 -9.42
CA GLY A 445 -12.55 -11.81 -10.27
C GLY A 445 -13.13 -13.07 -10.88
N GLY A 446 -14.47 -13.10 -10.99
CA GLY A 446 -15.18 -14.18 -11.67
C GLY A 446 -14.79 -14.29 -13.14
N LYS A 447 -14.93 -15.48 -13.72
CA LYS A 447 -14.62 -15.74 -15.13
C LYS A 447 -15.82 -16.32 -15.86
N LEU A 448 -16.03 -15.89 -17.10
CA LEU A 448 -17.00 -16.51 -18.00
C LEU A 448 -16.64 -17.98 -18.24
N SER A 449 -17.66 -18.84 -18.31
CA SER A 449 -17.51 -20.24 -18.72
C SER A 449 -17.13 -20.32 -20.21
N VAL A 450 -16.52 -21.44 -20.62
CA VAL A 450 -16.17 -21.67 -22.05
C VAL A 450 -17.39 -21.52 -22.97
N LYS A 451 -18.58 -21.94 -22.51
CA LYS A 451 -19.83 -21.78 -23.25
C LYS A 451 -20.18 -20.31 -23.46
N GLU A 452 -20.18 -19.51 -22.38
CA GLU A 452 -20.49 -18.08 -22.46
C GLU A 452 -19.48 -17.31 -23.32
N ARG A 453 -18.20 -17.67 -23.27
CA ARG A 453 -17.14 -17.08 -24.10
C ARG A 453 -17.39 -17.31 -25.60
N ARG A 454 -17.94 -18.47 -25.97
CA ARG A 454 -18.30 -18.82 -27.36
C ARG A 454 -19.59 -18.15 -27.82
N GLU A 455 -20.54 -17.93 -26.92
CA GLU A 455 -21.81 -17.24 -27.23
C GLU A 455 -21.67 -15.72 -27.26
N ARG A 456 -20.74 -15.16 -26.47
CA ARG A 456 -20.49 -13.72 -26.32
C ARG A 456 -19.05 -13.39 -26.73
N LEU A 457 -18.80 -13.41 -28.04
CA LEU A 457 -17.46 -13.34 -28.65
C LEU A 457 -16.56 -12.23 -28.06
N TRP A 458 -17.14 -11.05 -27.84
CA TRP A 458 -16.43 -9.83 -27.41
C TRP A 458 -16.59 -9.51 -25.91
N ALA A 459 -17.31 -10.33 -25.15
CA ALA A 459 -17.49 -10.07 -23.73
C ALA A 459 -16.18 -10.23 -22.98
N GLU A 460 -15.92 -9.29 -22.07
CA GLU A 460 -14.78 -9.36 -21.17
C GLU A 460 -14.82 -10.66 -20.35
N ILE A 461 -13.73 -11.42 -20.35
CA ILE A 461 -13.71 -12.78 -19.78
C ILE A 461 -13.72 -12.76 -18.27
N LYS A 462 -12.94 -11.86 -17.68
CA LYS A 462 -12.75 -11.74 -16.23
C LYS A 462 -13.51 -10.51 -15.75
N SER A 463 -14.22 -10.60 -14.63
CA SER A 463 -14.84 -9.45 -13.96
C SER A 463 -13.91 -8.83 -12.92
N THR A 464 -14.17 -7.61 -12.47
CA THR A 464 -13.49 -7.06 -11.29
C THR A 464 -14.02 -7.70 -10.01
N ILE A 465 -13.22 -7.65 -8.94
CA ILE A 465 -13.62 -8.00 -7.57
C ILE A 465 -14.52 -6.92 -6.96
N THR A 466 -15.31 -7.29 -5.95
CA THR A 466 -16.14 -6.35 -5.19
C THR A 466 -15.33 -5.54 -4.18
N VAL A 467 -15.94 -4.48 -3.62
CA VAL A 467 -15.33 -3.64 -2.57
C VAL A 467 -14.91 -4.46 -1.35
N ASP A 468 -15.76 -5.39 -0.89
CA ASP A 468 -15.46 -6.22 0.29
C ASP A 468 -14.34 -7.21 0.01
N GLU A 469 -14.32 -7.80 -1.19
CA GLU A 469 -13.24 -8.69 -1.65
C GLU A 469 -11.91 -7.96 -1.80
N ALA A 470 -11.92 -6.72 -2.31
CA ALA A 470 -10.71 -5.91 -2.43
C ALA A 470 -10.10 -5.59 -1.06
N VAL A 471 -10.93 -5.26 -0.06
CA VAL A 471 -10.48 -5.05 1.31
C VAL A 471 -9.97 -6.35 1.94
N ALA A 472 -10.71 -7.45 1.81
CA ALA A 472 -10.32 -8.76 2.32
C ALA A 472 -9.01 -9.25 1.71
N GLU A 473 -8.80 -9.04 0.41
CA GLU A 473 -7.57 -9.41 -0.28
C GLU A 473 -6.38 -8.53 0.15
N ALA A 474 -6.59 -7.23 0.31
CA ALA A 474 -5.55 -6.34 0.85
C ALA A 474 -5.18 -6.70 2.31
N ASP A 475 -6.14 -7.15 3.13
CA ASP A 475 -5.93 -7.60 4.51
C ASP A 475 -5.07 -8.87 4.60
N ARG A 476 -5.02 -9.69 3.54
CA ARG A 476 -4.09 -10.85 3.46
C ARG A 476 -2.63 -10.40 3.39
N CYS A 477 -2.34 -9.19 2.93
CA CYS A 477 -0.98 -8.71 2.71
C CYS A 477 -0.20 -8.52 4.01
N VAL A 478 0.96 -9.19 4.11
CA VAL A 478 1.86 -9.09 5.28
C VAL A 478 2.86 -7.93 5.21
N LYS A 479 2.73 -7.07 4.18
CA LYS A 479 3.50 -5.82 4.01
C LYS A 479 5.02 -6.02 4.14
N CYS A 480 5.57 -6.96 3.37
CA CYS A 480 6.97 -7.39 3.42
C CYS A 480 7.95 -6.19 3.51
N GLY A 481 8.95 -6.28 4.39
CA GLY A 481 9.98 -5.25 4.54
C GLY A 481 9.59 -4.05 5.40
N THR A 482 8.30 -3.83 5.70
CA THR A 482 7.90 -2.81 6.72
C THR A 482 7.86 -3.40 8.13
N THR A 483 7.77 -4.72 8.25
CA THR A 483 7.75 -5.42 9.53
C THR A 483 8.30 -6.84 9.39
N PHE A 484 9.03 -7.30 10.42
CA PHE A 484 9.48 -8.67 10.76
C PHE A 484 10.98 -8.88 11.05
N LEU A 485 11.74 -7.80 11.26
CA LEU A 485 12.83 -7.92 12.23
C LEU A 485 12.20 -8.05 13.62
N SER A 486 12.58 -9.12 14.31
CA SER A 486 12.06 -9.61 15.59
C SER A 486 11.72 -8.48 16.58
N LYS A 487 10.85 -8.76 17.56
CA LYS A 487 10.75 -7.95 18.78
C LYS A 487 12.15 -7.80 19.38
N ARG A 488 12.93 -6.79 18.97
CA ARG A 488 14.07 -6.31 19.74
C ARG A 488 13.44 -5.77 21.01
N THR A 489 13.63 -6.48 22.12
CA THR A 489 13.46 -5.87 23.43
C THR A 489 14.44 -4.69 23.46
N THR A 490 13.96 -3.48 23.16
CA THR A 490 14.85 -2.32 23.14
C THR A 490 15.30 -2.03 24.57
N PRO A 491 16.53 -1.52 24.76
CA PRO A 491 16.98 -1.03 26.07
C PRO A 491 15.96 -0.08 26.71
N LEU A 492 15.24 0.70 25.89
CA LEU A 492 14.19 1.62 26.32
C LEU A 492 12.96 0.91 26.91
N LEU A 493 12.51 -0.20 26.33
CA LEU A 493 11.40 -0.99 26.87
C LEU A 493 11.76 -1.60 28.24
N LEU A 494 12.98 -2.12 28.38
CA LEU A 494 13.50 -2.63 29.65
C LEU A 494 13.61 -1.51 30.68
N LEU A 495 14.15 -0.36 30.29
CA LEU A 495 14.24 0.82 31.15
C LEU A 495 12.86 1.30 31.61
N ARG A 496 11.86 1.31 30.73
CA ARG A 496 10.48 1.63 31.10
C ARG A 496 9.92 0.66 32.13
N ARG A 497 10.07 -0.65 31.91
CA ARG A 497 9.57 -1.66 32.87
C ARG A 497 10.30 -1.55 34.21
N PHE A 498 11.61 -1.33 34.18
CA PHE A 498 12.43 -1.15 35.37
C PHE A 498 12.04 0.12 36.13
N THR A 499 11.80 1.23 35.46
CA THR A 499 11.37 2.49 36.10
C THR A 499 9.95 2.39 36.68
N GLN A 500 9.02 1.76 35.96
CA GLN A 500 7.66 1.49 36.46
C GLN A 500 7.68 0.64 37.74
N PHE A 501 8.51 -0.40 37.77
CA PHE A 501 8.62 -1.28 38.93
C PHE A 501 9.46 -0.65 40.05
N GLY A 502 10.69 -0.22 39.77
CA GLY A 502 11.62 0.32 40.74
C GLY A 502 11.17 1.65 41.35
N ILE A 503 10.76 2.62 40.53
CA ILE A 503 10.32 3.93 41.03
C ILE A 503 8.84 3.86 41.42
N GLY A 504 7.98 3.40 40.51
CA GLY A 504 6.54 3.38 40.73
C GLY A 504 6.13 2.46 41.88
N VAL A 505 6.54 1.19 41.84
CA VAL A 505 6.10 0.20 42.82
C VAL A 505 6.99 0.27 44.07
N VAL A 506 8.31 0.16 43.94
CA VAL A 506 9.21 0.00 45.09
C VAL A 506 9.48 1.31 45.82
N LEU A 507 9.92 2.37 45.14
CA LEU A 507 10.31 3.62 45.82
C LEU A 507 9.15 4.28 46.55
N PHE A 508 7.98 4.40 45.89
CA PHE A 508 6.78 4.99 46.48
C PHE A 508 6.16 4.13 47.60
N ASN A 509 6.51 2.85 47.66
CA ASN A 509 6.02 1.90 48.65
C ASN A 509 7.17 1.20 49.41
N SER A 510 8.16 1.99 49.83
CA SER A 510 9.42 1.51 50.41
C SER A 510 9.37 1.28 51.93
N TYR A 511 8.21 1.44 52.58
CA TYR A 511 8.08 1.20 54.02
C TYR A 511 7.89 -0.28 54.35
N PHE A 512 8.96 -1.07 54.22
CA PHE A 512 8.93 -2.51 54.49
C PHE A 512 8.87 -2.87 55.98
N SER A 513 9.12 -1.91 56.88
CA SER A 513 9.00 -2.11 58.33
C SER A 513 7.59 -2.51 58.76
N VAL A 514 6.55 -2.19 57.97
CA VAL A 514 5.18 -2.65 58.22
C VAL A 514 5.08 -4.18 58.33
N PHE A 515 5.99 -4.91 57.68
CA PHE A 515 6.01 -6.36 57.75
C PHE A 515 6.40 -6.90 59.13
N SER A 516 7.17 -6.15 59.91
CA SER A 516 7.53 -6.51 61.29
C SER A 516 6.68 -5.78 62.32
N THR A 517 6.40 -4.49 62.11
CA THR A 517 5.75 -3.65 63.11
C THR A 517 4.23 -3.67 63.01
N LYS A 518 3.66 -4.10 61.88
CA LYS A 518 2.24 -3.95 61.54
C LYS A 518 1.71 -2.51 61.65
N THR A 519 2.60 -1.51 61.68
CA THR A 519 2.22 -0.09 61.72
C THR A 519 2.36 0.54 60.34
N ILE A 520 1.58 1.58 60.08
CA ILE A 520 1.65 2.33 58.82
C ILE A 520 2.64 3.48 58.99
N TYR A 521 3.40 3.79 57.93
CA TYR A 521 4.26 4.96 57.92
C TYR A 521 3.46 6.26 58.16
N ALA A 522 3.86 7.05 59.16
CA ALA A 522 3.27 8.35 59.46
C ALA A 522 4.31 9.50 59.41
N GLY A 523 5.46 9.26 58.77
CA GLY A 523 6.54 10.25 58.69
C GLY A 523 6.29 11.35 57.63
N PRO A 524 7.18 12.36 57.56
CA PRO A 524 6.97 13.58 56.79
C PRO A 524 6.86 13.37 55.28
N LEU A 525 7.47 12.30 54.72
CA LEU A 525 7.39 11.97 53.29
C LEU A 525 5.95 11.70 52.83
N ARG A 526 5.05 11.37 53.75
CA ARG A 526 3.64 11.09 53.46
C ARG A 526 2.88 12.32 52.96
N ASN A 527 3.37 13.52 53.28
CA ASN A 527 2.83 14.78 52.78
C ASN A 527 3.29 15.13 51.36
N ILE A 528 4.25 14.38 50.80
CA ILE A 528 4.73 14.55 49.43
C ILE A 528 3.88 13.68 48.50
N CYS A 529 3.27 14.29 47.49
CA CYS A 529 2.50 13.55 46.48
C CYS A 529 3.42 12.97 45.40
N VAL A 530 3.13 11.75 44.97
CA VAL A 530 3.83 11.15 43.83
C VAL A 530 3.17 11.55 42.51
N PRO A 531 3.92 11.60 41.40
CA PRO A 531 3.36 11.93 40.08
C PRO A 531 2.50 10.81 39.44
N GLY A 532 2.18 9.75 40.18
CA GLY A 532 1.38 8.61 39.72
C GLY A 532 0.21 8.28 40.65
N LEU A 533 -0.60 7.28 40.28
CA LEU A 533 -1.61 6.75 41.19
C LEU A 533 -0.96 5.92 42.29
N ASN A 534 -1.13 6.37 43.53
CA ASN A 534 -0.78 5.63 44.75
C ASN A 534 -1.98 5.61 45.71
N CYS A 535 -1.84 4.99 46.88
CA CYS A 535 -2.88 5.00 47.91
C CYS A 535 -2.28 5.34 49.27
N HIS A 536 -2.81 6.36 49.94
CA HIS A 536 -2.38 6.75 51.27
C HIS A 536 -2.69 5.67 52.33
N ALA A 537 -3.69 4.82 52.07
CA ALA A 537 -4.01 3.69 52.92
C ALA A 537 -3.12 2.47 52.67
N CYS A 538 -2.23 2.49 51.68
CA CYS A 538 -1.31 1.37 51.45
C CYS A 538 -0.36 1.22 52.67
N PRO A 539 -0.23 0.02 53.26
CA PRO A 539 0.62 -0.20 54.44
C PRO A 539 2.10 0.13 54.20
N THR A 540 2.57 -0.04 52.96
CA THR A 540 3.96 0.20 52.56
C THR A 540 4.18 1.59 51.94
N ALA A 541 3.14 2.39 51.72
CA ALA A 541 3.27 3.71 51.07
C ALA A 541 3.95 4.74 51.96
N THR A 542 5.10 5.24 51.48
CA THR A 542 5.85 6.33 52.09
C THR A 542 5.39 7.71 51.63
N MET A 543 4.73 7.79 50.46
CA MET A 543 4.27 9.03 49.83
C MET A 543 2.79 8.99 49.45
N GLY A 544 2.15 10.17 49.36
CA GLY A 544 0.71 10.33 49.19
C GLY A 544 0.20 10.27 47.75
N CYS A 545 -1.11 10.01 47.61
CA CYS A 545 -1.82 10.05 46.33
C CYS A 545 -2.28 11.48 46.01
N PRO A 546 -1.98 12.03 44.81
CA PRO A 546 -2.41 13.37 44.44
C PRO A 546 -3.93 13.51 44.40
N ILE A 547 -4.65 12.47 43.94
CA ILE A 547 -6.12 12.51 43.85
C ILE A 547 -6.76 12.49 45.24
N GLY A 548 -6.26 11.64 46.16
CA GLY A 548 -6.76 11.62 47.54
C GLY A 548 -6.57 12.97 48.24
N MET A 549 -5.43 13.62 48.01
CA MET A 549 -5.16 14.95 48.54
C MET A 549 -6.09 16.01 47.92
N MET A 550 -6.37 15.97 46.62
CA MET A 550 -7.36 16.85 45.99
C MET A 550 -8.75 16.71 46.62
N GLN A 551 -9.19 15.46 46.85
CA GLN A 551 -10.48 15.22 47.50
C GLN A 551 -10.51 15.73 48.94
N TYR A 552 -9.38 15.69 49.66
CA TYR A 552 -9.26 16.27 51.00
C TYR A 552 -9.43 17.79 50.98
N PHE A 553 -8.77 18.48 50.06
CA PHE A 553 -8.93 19.92 49.90
C PHE A 553 -10.33 20.31 49.42
N ALA A 554 -10.91 19.54 48.50
CA ALA A 554 -12.29 19.72 48.07
C ALA A 554 -13.29 19.52 49.21
N ALA A 555 -13.13 18.48 50.04
CA ALA A 555 -14.00 18.21 51.19
C ALA A 555 -13.83 19.26 52.31
N THR A 556 -12.62 19.78 52.52
CA THR A 556 -12.36 20.81 53.53
C THR A 556 -12.60 22.23 53.04
N HIS A 557 -13.07 22.39 51.80
CA HIS A 557 -13.33 23.68 51.14
C HIS A 557 -12.08 24.58 51.11
N ARG A 558 -10.89 23.98 51.06
CA ARG A 558 -9.59 24.68 51.01
C ARG A 558 -8.97 24.56 49.63
N PHE A 559 -8.25 25.59 49.20
CA PHE A 559 -7.62 25.59 47.89
C PHE A 559 -6.22 24.94 47.92
N PRO A 560 -5.92 23.93 47.08
CA PRO A 560 -4.68 23.17 47.14
C PRO A 560 -3.53 23.79 46.32
N TRP A 561 -3.08 25.00 46.68
CA TRP A 561 -2.06 25.76 45.92
C TRP A 561 -0.80 24.96 45.58
N PHE A 562 -0.19 24.32 46.59
CA PHE A 562 1.03 23.53 46.41
C PHE A 562 0.82 22.34 45.46
N LEU A 563 -0.29 21.63 45.60
CA LEU A 563 -0.59 20.43 44.81
C LEU A 563 -0.87 20.78 43.35
N ILE A 564 -1.62 21.86 43.10
CA ILE A 564 -1.88 22.35 41.74
C ILE A 564 -0.57 22.82 41.10
N GLY A 565 0.26 23.59 41.82
CA GLY A 565 1.57 24.01 41.34
C GLY A 565 2.48 22.83 41.02
N PHE A 566 2.56 21.84 41.91
CA PHE A 566 3.36 20.63 41.74
C PHE A 566 2.93 19.81 40.53
N LEU A 567 1.63 19.49 40.41
CA LEU A 567 1.12 18.72 39.27
C LEU A 567 1.17 19.52 37.96
N GLY A 568 1.00 20.85 38.03
CA GLY A 568 1.15 21.75 36.90
C GLY A 568 2.59 21.76 36.36
N ILE A 569 3.59 21.92 37.24
CA ILE A 569 5.01 21.87 36.87
C ILE A 569 5.36 20.50 36.26
N ILE A 570 4.95 19.40 36.91
CA ILE A 570 5.20 18.05 36.38
C ILE A 570 4.47 17.82 35.05
N GLY A 571 3.24 18.32 34.92
CA GLY A 571 2.46 18.28 33.69
C GLY A 571 3.13 19.06 32.56
N LEU A 572 3.63 20.27 32.82
CA LEU A 572 4.35 21.08 31.83
C LEU A 572 5.70 20.47 31.43
N ILE A 573 6.39 19.78 32.33
CA ILE A 573 7.64 19.11 31.98
C ILE A 573 7.37 17.83 31.18
N SER A 574 6.43 17.00 31.65
CA SER A 574 6.34 15.59 31.24
C SER A 574 5.00 15.18 30.62
N GLY A 575 3.95 16.00 30.75
CA GLY A 575 2.60 15.66 30.31
C GLY A 575 2.12 14.35 30.93
N ARG A 576 1.61 13.44 30.12
CA ARG A 576 1.19 12.09 30.55
C ARG A 576 2.33 11.06 30.57
N PHE A 577 3.60 11.45 30.37
CA PHE A 577 4.76 10.56 30.47
C PHE A 577 4.78 9.80 31.81
N THR A 578 4.40 10.45 32.90
CA THR A 578 4.25 9.86 34.24
C THR A 578 3.29 8.66 34.25
N CYS A 579 2.22 8.70 33.45
CA CYS A 579 1.27 7.60 33.29
C CYS A 579 1.87 6.40 32.52
N GLY A 580 2.81 6.68 31.62
CA GLY A 580 3.55 5.67 30.85
C GLY A 580 4.71 5.05 31.61
N TRP A 581 5.42 5.81 32.45
CA TRP A 581 6.72 5.43 33.02
C TRP A 581 6.75 5.24 34.53
N LEU A 582 5.89 5.92 35.29
CA LEU A 582 5.97 5.94 36.76
C LEU A 582 4.75 5.34 37.45
N CYS A 583 3.64 5.12 36.74
CA CYS A 583 2.39 4.68 37.34
C CYS A 583 2.36 3.16 37.65
N PRO A 584 2.23 2.75 38.93
CA PRO A 584 2.15 1.33 39.33
C PRO A 584 0.96 0.60 38.71
N PHE A 585 -0.18 1.28 38.66
CA PHE A 585 -1.40 0.72 38.07
C PHE A 585 -1.30 0.56 36.55
N GLY A 586 -0.47 1.39 35.90
CA GLY A 586 -0.13 1.25 34.48
C GLY A 586 0.70 -0.01 34.22
N PHE A 587 1.65 -0.32 35.12
CA PHE A 587 2.45 -1.55 35.04
C PHE A 587 1.59 -2.82 35.15
N VAL A 588 0.66 -2.86 36.10
CA VAL A 588 -0.26 -4.01 36.26
C VAL A 588 -1.10 -4.22 35.00
N GLN A 589 -1.61 -3.15 34.39
CA GLN A 589 -2.35 -3.24 33.13
C GLN A 589 -1.50 -3.79 31.98
N ASP A 590 -0.24 -3.33 31.85
CA ASP A 590 0.68 -3.84 30.82
C ASP A 590 1.02 -5.33 31.04
N MET A 591 1.17 -5.74 32.31
CA MET A 591 1.47 -7.12 32.70
C MET A 591 0.30 -8.06 32.43
N VAL A 592 -0.92 -7.71 32.86
CA VAL A 592 -2.11 -8.57 32.69
C VAL A 592 -2.46 -8.76 31.22
N HIS A 593 -2.39 -7.69 30.42
CA HIS A 593 -2.62 -7.78 28.97
C HIS A 593 -1.58 -8.67 28.26
N SER A 594 -0.43 -8.94 28.85
CA SER A 594 0.57 -9.81 28.21
C SER A 594 0.15 -11.29 28.12
N PHE A 595 -0.89 -11.72 28.87
CA PHE A 595 -1.33 -13.12 28.96
C PHE A 595 -2.34 -13.57 27.88
N LYS A 596 -3.14 -12.68 27.29
CA LYS A 596 -4.11 -13.00 26.22
C LYS A 596 -4.09 -11.92 25.11
N LYS A 597 -4.36 -12.31 23.85
CA LYS A 597 -4.24 -11.46 22.65
C LYS A 597 -5.56 -11.09 21.97
N LEU A 598 -6.71 -11.29 22.62
CA LEU A 598 -7.98 -10.76 22.09
C LEU A 598 -8.01 -9.25 22.39
N ASN A 599 -8.09 -8.42 21.36
CA ASN A 599 -7.99 -6.96 21.51
C ASN A 599 -9.32 -6.31 21.11
N ILE A 600 -10.11 -5.92 22.11
CA ILE A 600 -11.36 -5.19 21.94
C ILE A 600 -11.07 -3.69 22.01
N ARG A 601 -11.58 -2.92 21.05
CA ARG A 601 -11.42 -1.45 21.03
C ARG A 601 -12.48 -0.75 21.88
N ILE A 602 -12.08 0.35 22.50
CA ILE A 602 -12.98 1.26 23.20
C ILE A 602 -13.35 2.39 22.23
N PRO A 603 -14.66 2.68 22.03
CA PRO A 603 -15.12 3.85 21.28
C PRO A 603 -14.49 5.17 21.76
N ARG A 604 -14.02 6.00 20.82
CA ARG A 604 -13.33 7.28 21.11
C ARG A 604 -14.07 8.21 22.08
N PRO A 605 -15.41 8.39 22.02
CA PRO A 605 -16.12 9.26 22.96
C PRO A 605 -15.94 8.87 24.43
N LEU A 606 -15.74 7.58 24.73
CA LEU A 606 -15.54 7.10 26.10
C LEU A 606 -14.19 7.54 26.69
N TYR A 607 -13.23 8.00 25.88
CA TYR A 607 -11.94 8.50 26.38
C TYR A 607 -12.11 9.79 27.19
N TYR A 608 -13.17 10.55 26.93
CA TYR A 608 -13.46 11.80 27.63
C TYR A 608 -14.23 11.60 28.94
N PHE A 609 -14.72 10.38 29.21
CA PHE A 609 -15.42 10.06 30.45
C PHE A 609 -14.55 10.30 31.71
N LYS A 610 -13.22 10.20 31.57
CA LYS A 610 -12.26 10.50 32.65
C LYS A 610 -12.37 11.93 33.18
N TYR A 611 -12.79 12.88 32.33
CA TYR A 611 -13.02 14.27 32.74
C TYR A 611 -14.31 14.41 33.54
N VAL A 612 -15.35 13.66 33.18
CA VAL A 612 -16.57 13.56 33.99
C VAL A 612 -16.23 13.01 35.37
N VAL A 613 -15.47 11.91 35.44
CA VAL A 613 -15.00 11.33 36.70
C VAL A 613 -14.17 12.34 37.52
N LEU A 614 -13.28 13.09 36.88
CA LEU A 614 -12.49 14.14 37.54
C LEU A 614 -13.40 15.21 38.15
N VAL A 615 -14.30 15.81 37.37
CA VAL A 615 -15.14 16.90 37.86
C VAL A 615 -16.13 16.43 38.93
N THR A 616 -16.83 15.33 38.68
CA THR A 616 -17.91 14.88 39.57
C THR A 616 -17.38 14.16 40.81
N LEU A 617 -16.54 13.13 40.63
CA LEU A 617 -16.16 12.22 41.70
C LEU A 617 -14.96 12.72 42.53
N VAL A 618 -14.12 13.58 41.97
CA VAL A 618 -12.96 14.17 42.68
C VAL A 618 -13.28 15.53 43.29
N PHE A 619 -14.09 16.38 42.63
CA PHE A 619 -14.40 17.73 43.14
C PHE A 619 -15.82 17.88 43.67
N ILE A 620 -16.87 17.69 42.85
CA ILE A 620 -18.25 18.02 43.22
C ILE A 620 -18.74 17.17 44.41
N ILE A 621 -18.65 15.85 44.30
CA ILE A 621 -19.18 14.94 45.33
C ILE A 621 -18.45 15.17 46.67
N PRO A 622 -17.10 15.18 46.75
CA PRO A 622 -16.40 15.45 48.01
C PRO A 622 -16.71 16.83 48.60
N TYR A 623 -16.90 17.85 47.76
CA TYR A 623 -17.29 19.18 48.21
C TYR A 623 -18.68 19.19 48.88
N LEU A 624 -19.62 18.40 48.36
CA LEU A 624 -20.99 18.28 48.88
C LEU A 624 -21.12 17.33 50.08
N THR A 625 -20.41 16.20 50.06
CA THR A 625 -20.59 15.12 51.06
C THR A 625 -19.50 15.10 52.13
N TYR A 626 -18.50 15.98 52.05
CA TYR A 626 -17.32 16.01 52.94
C TYR A 626 -16.53 14.69 52.96
N GLU A 627 -16.65 13.87 51.91
CA GLU A 627 -16.21 12.48 51.89
C GLU A 627 -15.40 12.15 50.63
N HIS A 628 -14.35 11.33 50.76
CA HIS A 628 -13.40 11.05 49.67
C HIS A 628 -13.83 9.88 48.78
N TRP A 629 -14.91 10.08 48.01
CA TRP A 629 -15.57 9.01 47.23
C TRP A 629 -14.69 8.28 46.21
N PHE A 630 -13.93 8.98 45.34
CA PHE A 630 -12.95 8.30 44.46
C PHE A 630 -11.96 7.43 45.23
N SER A 631 -11.39 7.92 46.34
CA SER A 631 -10.50 7.12 47.19
C SER A 631 -11.21 5.90 47.81
N LYS A 632 -12.53 5.98 48.00
CA LYS A 632 -13.38 4.85 48.39
C LYS A 632 -13.74 3.91 47.24
N LEU A 633 -13.50 4.22 45.96
CA LEU A 633 -13.89 3.36 44.83
C LEU A 633 -12.72 2.97 43.90
N CYS A 634 -11.54 3.56 44.12
CA CYS A 634 -10.39 3.41 43.23
C CYS A 634 -9.87 1.96 43.20
N PRO A 635 -9.79 1.32 42.01
CA PRO A 635 -9.29 -0.05 41.89
C PRO A 635 -7.80 -0.16 42.26
N CYS A 636 -7.01 0.89 42.04
CA CYS A 636 -5.62 0.92 42.51
C CYS A 636 -5.57 0.80 44.04
N GLY A 637 -6.39 1.57 44.76
CA GLY A 637 -6.50 1.48 46.22
C GLY A 637 -7.01 0.13 46.72
N ALA A 638 -7.92 -0.51 45.97
CA ALA A 638 -8.34 -1.88 46.28
C ALA A 638 -7.16 -2.86 46.23
N LEU A 639 -6.35 -2.76 45.16
CA LEU A 639 -5.21 -3.64 44.90
C LEU A 639 -4.07 -3.46 45.91
N ILE A 640 -3.66 -2.22 46.17
CA ILE A 640 -2.44 -1.94 46.97
C ILE A 640 -2.74 -1.61 48.45
N ALA A 641 -3.99 -1.34 48.81
CA ALA A 641 -4.36 -1.07 50.20
C ALA A 641 -5.41 -2.06 50.72
N ALA A 642 -6.61 -2.13 50.14
CA ALA A 642 -7.70 -2.90 50.73
C ALA A 642 -7.37 -4.41 50.88
N ILE A 643 -6.83 -5.05 49.84
CA ILE A 643 -6.43 -6.47 49.88
C ILE A 643 -5.32 -6.70 50.92
N PRO A 644 -4.18 -5.98 50.89
CA PRO A 644 -3.16 -6.10 51.93
C PRO A 644 -3.70 -5.86 53.34
N TRP A 645 -4.62 -4.91 53.53
CA TRP A 645 -5.23 -4.66 54.83
C TRP A 645 -6.08 -5.83 55.33
N ALA A 646 -6.91 -6.41 54.47
CA ALA A 646 -7.73 -7.56 54.83
C ALA A 646 -6.89 -8.81 55.16
N ILE A 647 -5.75 -8.98 54.48
CA ILE A 647 -4.84 -10.11 54.72
C ILE A 647 -3.94 -9.88 55.93
N TRP A 648 -3.31 -8.70 56.02
CA TRP A 648 -2.23 -8.41 56.98
C TRP A 648 -2.75 -7.93 58.32
N ASN A 649 -3.86 -7.20 58.28
CA ASN A 649 -4.54 -6.72 59.48
C ASN A 649 -3.61 -5.87 60.40
N PRO A 650 -3.18 -4.69 59.92
CA PRO A 650 -2.22 -3.85 60.65
C PRO A 650 -2.82 -3.17 61.88
N VAL A 651 -1.99 -2.93 62.90
CA VAL A 651 -2.35 -2.29 64.17
C VAL A 651 -2.53 -0.79 63.93
N GLN A 652 -3.68 -0.24 64.32
CA GLN A 652 -3.89 1.21 64.28
C GLN A 652 -3.19 1.85 65.49
N PRO A 653 -2.20 2.75 65.28
CA PRO A 653 -1.41 3.32 66.39
C PRO A 653 -2.21 4.14 67.41
N GLN A 654 -3.45 4.52 67.07
CA GLN A 654 -4.32 5.37 67.90
C GLN A 654 -5.21 4.58 68.87
N PHE A 655 -5.39 3.27 68.67
CA PHE A 655 -6.39 2.47 69.39
C PHE A 655 -5.87 1.14 69.96
N ASP A 656 -4.56 0.88 69.89
CA ASP A 656 -3.85 -0.30 70.43
C ASP A 656 -4.58 -1.66 70.24
N THR A 657 -5.32 -1.78 69.14
CA THR A 657 -6.19 -2.92 68.82
C THR A 657 -5.85 -3.47 67.44
N THR A 658 -5.84 -4.80 67.33
CA THR A 658 -5.82 -5.50 66.03
C THR A 658 -7.23 -5.59 65.47
N ALA A 659 -7.36 -5.45 64.14
CA ALA A 659 -8.45 -5.96 63.31
C ALA A 659 -9.88 -5.50 63.52
N VAL A 660 -10.43 -4.97 62.44
CA VAL A 660 -11.82 -5.24 62.06
C VAL A 660 -11.92 -6.76 61.79
N PRO A 661 -12.70 -7.54 62.55
CA PRO A 661 -12.87 -8.97 62.26
C PRO A 661 -13.54 -9.15 60.88
N LEU A 662 -13.35 -10.30 60.22
CA LEU A 662 -13.79 -10.53 58.81
C LEU A 662 -15.29 -10.27 58.61
N ASP A 663 -16.10 -10.48 59.64
CA ASP A 663 -17.53 -10.19 59.77
C ASP A 663 -17.87 -8.69 59.91
N ALA A 664 -16.89 -7.85 60.28
CA ALA A 664 -17.01 -6.40 60.35
C ALA A 664 -16.49 -5.68 59.09
N ILE A 665 -16.11 -6.42 58.05
CA ILE A 665 -15.76 -5.85 56.74
C ILE A 665 -17.02 -5.28 56.08
N GLY A 666 -17.16 -3.95 56.13
CA GLY A 666 -18.32 -3.25 55.57
C GLY A 666 -18.50 -3.44 54.05
N SER A 667 -19.74 -3.22 53.58
CA SER A 667 -20.16 -3.36 52.17
C SER A 667 -19.26 -2.63 51.16
N MET A 668 -18.64 -1.52 51.55
CA MET A 668 -17.71 -0.74 50.72
C MET A 668 -16.44 -1.50 50.32
N TYR A 669 -15.98 -2.46 51.11
CA TYR A 669 -14.84 -3.31 50.74
C TYR A 669 -15.20 -4.18 49.53
N TRP A 670 -16.34 -4.88 49.60
CA TRP A 670 -16.80 -5.76 48.53
C TRP A 670 -17.09 -5.02 47.23
N ILE A 671 -17.66 -3.81 47.30
CA ILE A 671 -17.84 -2.93 46.14
C ILE A 671 -16.50 -2.64 45.45
N LYS A 672 -15.45 -2.29 46.22
CA LYS A 672 -14.12 -2.03 45.65
C LYS A 672 -13.47 -3.27 45.04
N ILE A 673 -13.61 -4.43 45.69
CA ILE A 673 -13.09 -5.70 45.16
C ILE A 673 -13.81 -6.08 43.86
N TRP A 674 -15.12 -5.87 43.79
CA TRP A 674 -15.89 -6.10 42.57
C TRP A 674 -15.44 -5.17 41.44
N ILE A 675 -15.27 -3.86 41.70
CA ILE A 675 -14.73 -2.90 40.73
C ILE A 675 -13.34 -3.33 40.24
N LEU A 676 -12.46 -3.74 41.14
CA LEU A 676 -11.13 -4.26 40.77
C LEU A 676 -11.24 -5.51 39.90
N GLY A 677 -12.11 -6.47 40.24
CA GLY A 677 -12.35 -7.68 39.46
C GLY A 677 -12.83 -7.39 38.03
N VAL A 678 -13.76 -6.44 37.88
CA VAL A 678 -14.21 -5.96 36.56
C VAL A 678 -13.04 -5.40 35.75
N PHE A 679 -12.20 -4.55 36.34
CA PHE A 679 -11.04 -4.00 35.62
C PHE A 679 -9.99 -5.06 35.28
N LEU A 680 -9.68 -5.99 36.20
CA LEU A 680 -8.76 -7.09 35.92
C LEU A 680 -9.26 -7.97 34.78
N MET A 681 -10.57 -8.23 34.70
CA MET A 681 -11.18 -8.90 33.56
C MET A 681 -11.03 -8.07 32.28
N LEU A 682 -11.34 -6.77 32.31
CA LEU A 682 -11.20 -5.89 31.14
C LEU A 682 -9.74 -5.79 30.67
N PHE A 683 -8.74 -5.86 31.56
CA PHE A 683 -7.32 -5.81 31.19
C PHE A 683 -6.86 -6.99 30.34
N LEU A 684 -7.59 -8.12 30.37
CA LEU A 684 -7.31 -9.29 29.53
C LEU A 684 -7.71 -9.08 28.06
N PHE A 685 -8.65 -8.17 27.81
CA PHE A 685 -9.24 -7.95 26.49
C PHE A 685 -8.97 -6.55 25.92
N ILE A 686 -8.66 -5.59 26.78
CA ILE A 686 -8.50 -4.19 26.40
C ILE A 686 -7.18 -3.67 26.96
N LYS A 687 -6.38 -3.01 26.13
CA LYS A 687 -5.14 -2.35 26.58
C LYS A 687 -5.48 -1.10 27.39
N ARG A 688 -5.07 -1.08 28.66
CA ARG A 688 -5.14 0.09 29.56
C ARG A 688 -6.52 0.79 29.66
N PRO A 689 -7.64 0.06 29.84
CA PRO A 689 -8.99 0.64 29.79
C PRO A 689 -9.19 1.70 30.86
N PHE A 690 -8.68 1.50 32.08
CA PHE A 690 -8.81 2.47 33.15
C PHE A 690 -8.08 3.80 32.84
N CYS A 691 -6.87 3.72 32.29
CA CYS A 691 -6.10 4.91 31.91
C CYS A 691 -6.71 5.66 30.72
N ARG A 692 -7.48 4.97 29.88
CA ARG A 692 -8.18 5.56 28.72
C ARG A 692 -9.47 6.26 29.14
N THR A 693 -10.29 5.64 29.99
CA THR A 693 -11.68 6.09 30.19
C THR A 693 -12.00 6.66 31.56
N ILE A 694 -11.28 6.32 32.63
CA ILE A 694 -11.75 6.60 34.00
C ILE A 694 -10.73 7.35 34.86
N CYS A 695 -9.43 7.22 34.60
CA CYS A 695 -8.37 7.76 35.45
C CYS A 695 -8.38 9.32 35.56
N PRO A 696 -8.72 9.90 36.73
CA PRO A 696 -8.75 11.36 36.90
C PRO A 696 -7.34 11.99 36.88
N LEU A 697 -6.32 11.28 37.37
CA LEU A 697 -4.93 11.76 37.28
C LEU A 697 -4.45 11.82 35.82
N GLY A 698 -4.87 10.85 35.01
CA GLY A 698 -4.63 10.85 33.58
C GLY A 698 -5.34 12.01 32.88
N ALA A 699 -6.53 12.41 33.35
CA ALA A 699 -7.27 13.56 32.84
C ALA A 699 -6.56 14.90 33.13
N ILE A 700 -5.99 15.05 34.34
CA ILE A 700 -5.21 16.25 34.71
C ILE A 700 -3.98 16.39 33.81
N TYR A 701 -3.14 15.35 33.72
CA TYR A 701 -1.93 15.41 32.89
C TYR A 701 -2.20 15.49 31.39
N ALA A 702 -3.37 15.03 30.95
CA ALA A 702 -3.79 15.16 29.55
C ALA A 702 -3.88 16.62 29.09
N LEU A 703 -4.24 17.55 30.00
CA LEU A 703 -4.34 19.00 29.71
C LEU A 703 -2.99 19.59 29.28
N PHE A 704 -1.88 19.06 29.80
CA PHE A 704 -0.54 19.55 29.51
C PHE A 704 0.15 18.79 28.37
N ASN A 705 -0.46 17.71 27.87
CA ASN A 705 0.27 16.76 27.03
C ASN A 705 0.72 17.34 25.68
N ARG A 706 -0.04 18.28 25.10
CA ARG A 706 0.32 18.94 23.84
C ARG A 706 1.44 19.97 24.00
N ILE A 707 1.60 20.54 25.19
CA ILE A 707 2.52 21.66 25.47
C ILE A 707 3.73 21.23 26.31
N SER A 708 3.80 19.97 26.75
CA SER A 708 4.88 19.56 27.65
C SER A 708 6.24 19.46 26.93
N LEU A 709 7.33 19.70 27.66
CA LEU A 709 8.71 19.64 27.12
C LEU A 709 9.04 18.31 26.44
N VAL A 710 8.60 17.20 27.03
CA VAL A 710 8.79 15.86 26.45
C VAL A 710 7.83 15.68 25.27
N SER A 711 8.34 15.43 24.07
CA SER A 711 7.52 15.24 22.86
C SER A 711 8.05 14.13 21.94
N LEU A 712 7.22 13.70 20.99
CA LEU A 712 7.58 12.77 19.93
C LEU A 712 7.43 13.44 18.56
N ARG A 713 8.28 13.07 17.61
CA ARG A 713 8.26 13.55 16.23
C ARG A 713 8.22 12.39 15.25
N VAL A 714 7.52 12.56 14.14
CA VAL A 714 7.55 11.65 12.98
C VAL A 714 8.45 12.25 11.91
N LYS A 715 9.38 11.46 11.37
CA LYS A 715 10.25 11.86 10.25
C LYS A 715 9.46 11.97 8.96
N GLU A 716 9.89 12.86 8.07
CA GLU A 716 9.30 13.05 6.74
C GLU A 716 9.38 11.78 5.87
N SER A 717 10.35 10.90 6.13
CA SER A 717 10.49 9.60 5.45
C SER A 717 9.44 8.55 5.85
N CYS A 718 8.45 8.88 6.69
CA CYS A 718 7.44 7.94 7.14
C CYS A 718 6.53 7.47 5.99
N THR A 719 6.51 6.17 5.73
CA THR A 719 5.69 5.52 4.68
C THR A 719 4.26 5.22 5.10
N ASN A 720 3.83 5.69 6.28
CA ASN A 720 2.48 5.49 6.81
C ASN A 720 2.04 4.02 6.99
N CYS A 721 2.99 3.12 7.26
CA CYS A 721 2.78 1.67 7.39
C CYS A 721 2.02 1.18 8.65
N GLY A 722 1.59 2.07 9.54
CA GLY A 722 0.80 1.70 10.72
C GLY A 722 1.55 1.05 11.90
N ARG A 723 2.86 0.77 11.80
CA ARG A 723 3.68 0.10 12.84
C ARG A 723 3.63 0.76 14.23
N CYS A 724 3.76 2.08 14.28
CA CYS A 724 3.72 2.84 15.54
C CYS A 724 2.40 2.67 16.28
N ARG A 725 1.29 2.49 15.55
CA ARG A 725 -0.05 2.25 16.10
C ARG A 725 -0.18 0.86 16.73
N GLU A 726 0.36 -0.19 16.10
CA GLU A 726 0.33 -1.54 16.68
C GLU A 726 1.10 -1.64 18.00
N LEU A 727 2.23 -0.93 18.06
CA LEU A 727 3.08 -0.83 19.24
C LEU A 727 2.45 0.01 20.34
N CYS A 728 1.50 0.89 20.01
CA CYS A 728 0.94 1.83 20.96
C CYS A 728 -0.02 1.16 21.94
N PRO A 729 0.25 1.23 23.26
CA PRO A 729 -0.65 0.68 24.28
C PRO A 729 -1.94 1.50 24.43
N MET A 730 -2.03 2.65 23.78
CA MET A 730 -3.19 3.55 23.78
C MET A 730 -3.99 3.50 22.47
N ASP A 731 -3.57 2.72 21.47
CA ASP A 731 -4.22 2.59 20.14
C ASP A 731 -4.48 3.95 19.47
N LEU A 732 -3.45 4.79 19.45
CA LEU A 732 -3.50 6.14 18.88
C LEU A 732 -3.25 6.09 17.38
N ASP A 733 -3.92 6.98 16.65
CA ASP A 733 -3.50 7.32 15.30
C ASP A 733 -2.30 8.27 15.35
N PHE A 734 -1.13 7.83 14.88
CA PHE A 734 0.08 8.66 14.93
C PHE A 734 0.07 9.82 13.93
N ARG A 735 -0.83 9.81 12.94
CA ARG A 735 -0.99 10.92 11.99
C ARG A 735 -1.56 12.15 12.68
N THR A 736 -2.56 11.98 13.54
CA THR A 736 -3.30 13.11 14.15
C THR A 736 -3.12 13.20 15.67
N GLU A 737 -2.87 12.07 16.34
CA GLU A 737 -2.91 11.98 17.80
C GLU A 737 -1.53 11.87 18.45
N ILE A 738 -0.43 12.05 17.70
CA ILE A 738 0.90 12.13 18.30
C ILE A 738 0.95 13.34 19.26
N ASN A 739 1.41 13.11 20.48
CA ASN A 739 1.37 14.09 21.59
C ASN A 739 -0.03 14.60 21.99
N SER A 740 -1.13 14.00 21.51
CA SER A 740 -2.51 14.34 21.92
C SER A 740 -2.77 14.06 23.40
N GLU A 741 -3.89 14.55 23.93
CA GLU A 741 -4.41 14.25 25.27
C GLU A 741 -4.52 12.74 25.60
N ASN A 742 -4.58 11.88 24.58
CA ASN A 742 -4.67 10.43 24.74
C ASN A 742 -3.29 9.74 24.78
N CYS A 743 -2.24 10.40 24.30
CA CYS A 743 -0.88 9.89 24.32
C CYS A 743 -0.28 9.88 25.73
N ILE A 744 0.16 8.71 26.20
CA ILE A 744 0.84 8.56 27.51
C ILE A 744 2.37 8.67 27.43
N LYS A 745 2.92 9.01 26.25
CA LYS A 745 4.36 9.20 26.02
C LYS A 745 5.21 8.04 26.57
N CYS A 746 4.76 6.82 26.32
CA CYS A 746 5.44 5.61 26.76
C CYS A 746 6.66 5.24 25.90
N PHE A 747 6.78 5.85 24.72
CA PHE A 747 7.84 5.63 23.73
C PHE A 747 7.91 4.24 23.10
N ASP A 748 6.92 3.36 23.30
CA ASP A 748 6.89 2.08 22.60
C ASP A 748 6.93 2.25 21.07
N CYS A 749 6.33 3.33 20.57
CA CYS A 749 6.31 3.70 19.15
C CYS A 749 7.68 4.06 18.58
N THR A 750 8.69 4.41 19.38
CA THR A 750 10.05 4.72 18.88
C THR A 750 10.82 3.47 18.45
N GLN A 751 10.22 2.29 18.57
CA GLN A 751 10.68 1.10 17.86
C GLN A 751 10.41 1.19 16.34
N CYS A 752 9.61 2.16 15.89
CA CYS A 752 9.53 2.58 14.50
C CYS A 752 10.66 3.59 14.24
N GLU A 753 11.46 3.38 13.21
CA GLU A 753 12.61 4.25 12.89
C GLU A 753 12.21 5.68 12.46
N HIS A 754 10.97 5.82 12.00
CA HIS A 754 10.39 7.10 11.64
C HIS A 754 9.82 7.87 12.84
N VAL A 755 9.81 7.29 14.05
CA VAL A 755 9.32 7.99 15.25
C VAL A 755 10.48 8.23 16.21
N GLU A 756 10.77 9.49 16.49
CA GLU A 756 11.88 9.89 17.36
C GLU A 756 11.42 10.75 18.54
N PHE A 757 12.24 10.77 19.58
CA PHE A 757 12.05 11.63 20.74
C PHE A 757 12.50 13.06 20.41
N SER A 758 11.73 14.04 20.85
CA SER A 758 12.01 15.46 20.62
C SER A 758 11.73 16.30 21.87
N TRP A 759 12.42 17.44 21.99
CA TRP A 759 12.20 18.42 23.05
C TRP A 759 11.39 19.60 22.51
N ASN A 760 10.27 19.91 23.16
CA ASN A 760 9.47 21.09 22.85
C ASN A 760 9.94 22.27 23.71
N LEU A 761 11.08 22.87 23.35
CA LEU A 761 11.68 23.99 24.10
C LEU A 761 10.96 25.31 23.80
N PRO A 762 10.63 26.13 24.83
CA PRO A 762 9.94 27.42 24.64
C PRO A 762 10.71 28.45 23.80
N TRP A 763 12.03 28.27 23.66
CA TRP A 763 12.97 29.15 22.96
C TRP A 763 13.54 28.52 21.67
N GLY A 764 12.96 27.41 21.21
CA GLY A 764 13.27 26.88 19.87
C GLY A 764 12.83 27.85 18.79
N SER A 765 13.52 27.86 17.66
CA SER A 765 13.17 28.75 16.55
C SER A 765 11.71 28.52 16.12
N VAL A 766 10.99 29.57 15.74
CA VAL A 766 9.59 29.46 15.26
C VAL A 766 9.46 28.48 14.07
N ALA A 767 10.57 28.23 13.36
CA ALA A 767 10.71 27.24 12.29
C ALA A 767 10.75 25.77 12.76
N GLU A 768 11.00 25.48 14.04
CA GLU A 768 10.96 24.13 14.62
C GLU A 768 9.59 23.80 15.22
N ALA A 769 8.87 24.79 15.77
CA ALA A 769 7.53 24.59 16.35
C ALA A 769 6.46 24.18 15.31
N SER A 770 6.62 24.59 14.04
CA SER A 770 5.75 24.16 12.92
C SER A 770 6.05 22.73 12.45
N ARG A 771 7.29 22.22 12.66
CA ARG A 771 7.75 20.88 12.26
C ARG A 771 7.49 19.77 13.29
N LEU A 772 6.95 20.13 14.46
CA LEU A 772 6.55 19.19 15.52
C LEU A 772 5.11 18.68 15.36
N ARG A 773 4.37 19.19 14.37
CA ARG A 773 3.09 18.63 13.92
C ARG A 773 3.36 17.61 12.82
N ALA A 774 2.50 16.60 12.70
CA ALA A 774 2.50 15.76 11.51
C ALA A 774 2.44 16.66 10.25
N PRO A 775 3.12 16.28 9.15
CA PRO A 775 3.10 17.07 7.93
C PRO A 775 1.64 17.34 7.55
N PRO A 776 1.29 18.58 7.15
CA PRO A 776 -0.05 18.87 6.69
C PRO A 776 -0.36 18.00 5.47
N VAL A 777 -1.61 17.57 5.38
CA VAL A 777 -2.16 16.95 4.17
C VAL A 777 -2.09 18.00 3.07
N GLU A 778 -1.44 17.69 1.95
CA GLU A 778 -1.68 18.42 0.70
C GLU A 778 -3.16 18.22 0.33
N GLY A 779 -4.02 19.16 0.73
CA GLY A 779 -5.47 19.06 0.52
C GLY A 779 -6.35 20.02 1.34
N GLU A 780 -5.89 20.55 2.47
CA GLU A 780 -6.67 21.56 3.21
C GLU A 780 -6.39 22.98 2.69
N ALA A 781 -6.95 23.29 1.53
CA ALA A 781 -7.29 24.68 1.22
C ALA A 781 -8.32 25.14 2.26
N ILE A 782 -8.05 26.28 2.88
CA ILE A 782 -8.89 26.93 3.89
C ILE A 782 -10.22 27.31 3.22
N GLY A 783 -11.19 26.39 3.26
CA GLY A 783 -12.58 26.63 2.89
C GLY A 783 -13.30 27.31 4.06
N GLY A 784 -13.68 28.57 3.88
CA GLY A 784 -14.55 29.29 4.82
C GLY A 784 -15.88 28.55 5.06
N PRO A 785 -16.61 28.91 6.14
CA PRO A 785 -17.79 28.16 6.57
C PRO A 785 -18.88 28.22 5.51
N VAL A 786 -19.20 27.06 4.92
CA VAL A 786 -20.41 26.86 4.12
C VAL A 786 -21.60 26.99 5.07
N THR A 787 -22.31 28.11 4.94
CA THR A 787 -23.58 28.35 5.59
C THR A 787 -24.63 27.44 4.95
N THR A 788 -25.22 26.57 5.77
CA THR A 788 -26.39 25.79 5.41
C THR A 788 -27.60 26.73 5.32
N SER A 789 -27.96 27.14 4.10
CA SER A 789 -29.27 27.74 3.85
C SER A 789 -30.27 26.64 3.49
N ARG A 790 -31.22 26.42 4.41
CA ARG A 790 -32.50 25.79 4.14
C ARG A 790 -33.34 26.73 3.25
N GLY A 791 -33.96 26.19 2.20
CA GLY A 791 -35.08 26.81 1.48
C GLY A 791 -35.75 25.73 0.63
N ASN A 792 -36.82 25.09 1.12
CA ASN A 792 -38.21 25.36 0.72
C ASN A 792 -38.38 25.80 -0.75
N ARG A 793 -38.55 24.85 -1.67
CA ARG A 793 -39.82 24.52 -2.34
C ARG A 793 -39.62 23.39 -3.33
#